data_AF-A0A933ZRF1-F1
#
_entry.id   AF-A0A933ZRF1-F1
#
_cell.length_a   1.000
_cell.length_b   1.000
_cell.length_c   1.000
_cell.angle_alpha   90.00
_cell.angle_beta   90.00
_cell.angle_gamma   90.00
#
_symmetry.space_group_name_H-M   'P 1'
#
loop_
_entity.id
_entity.type
_entity.pdbx_description
1 polymer ?
#
loop_
_entity_poly.entity_id
_entity_poly.type
_entity_poly.pdbx_seq_one_letter_code
_entity_poly.pdbx_strand_id
1 'polypeptide(L)'
;MRPVSSTVLAAVLASLALPAVAERPRNVPDKEEPINEGLDPAPKDLDRSTPLRSWSAFVEACRASRAQLAVHVLHVGELALADRKQLGPVLAQQLCDVLKTNGQLSTEGLDDTPLGPLVDEKPANYVVVVTVHNPATGPEDLWLRRLYDTLTQQHVWVVTKQSVSQIPAWYHAFVKKEQVRRADADSLNKGLGALPVGLKVGSPRDAVQRFLSLYRAGDFAGAARLLDLTGIEESRQPAEGARLARRLALVLKRLKPAGYGLLTNDPAGAPEQDVSVDEEVVARAPADDRDAQVRLVRYPRAAAKPVWLFSPETVGSVDQLYGRVGYGWAGDHLPPLFFDWEVGGVQLWQWLGLVAALAAGLLAGWLLSMGSKGILRRLAALTSWGWDDELVRAAPGPLTVLYTVLCFVGFSSWLSLAEAPRALLLSGAGFVAILGAGWFLVRMIDVAGEALSVLFKNRHDELGTAMVPDFRKILKPIAVALVLIVALQNAGMNVAGLLAGLGIGGLAIAMAGKTTLENLFGSIAIAFDRPFKIGDVVRVGDLNGTVEDVGLRSTRLRTLDRTIVTIPNNQMADSKVENFSKRDRLRLVTRLSVAPDTSVDQLKLILDEAKRCLLRHPTVWQNDFDVRLVGFSGGALEIELSLYVDTLNWGVYAATREELFMELGSIVAAAGARLASPTHTLVTTKESTGPSEKALKAADLVAQLAKAGELCVPEIPAGVREKERKRASR
;
A
#
# COMPACT_ATOMS: atom_id res chain seq x y z
N MET A 1 -4.44 -7.64 -47.59
CA MET A 1 -4.01 -6.22 -47.68
C MET A 1 -4.19 -5.75 -49.11
N ARG A 2 -5.23 -4.96 -49.36
CA ARG A 2 -5.46 -4.16 -50.58
C ARG A 2 -5.69 -2.72 -50.09
N PRO A 3 -5.17 -1.68 -50.75
CA PRO A 3 -5.30 -0.32 -50.26
C PRO A 3 -6.71 0.20 -50.57
N VAL A 4 -7.44 0.60 -49.53
CA VAL A 4 -8.69 1.36 -49.68
C VAL A 4 -8.32 2.83 -49.92
N SER A 5 -9.01 3.41 -50.88
CA SER A 5 -8.83 4.74 -51.47
C SER A 5 -8.70 5.88 -50.46
N SER A 6 -7.74 6.77 -50.73
CA SER A 6 -7.41 8.02 -50.01
C SER A 6 -8.56 9.05 -49.91
N THR A 7 -9.71 8.79 -50.52
CA THR A 7 -10.90 9.65 -50.48
C THR A 7 -11.73 9.51 -49.20
N VAL A 8 -11.65 8.38 -48.47
CA VAL A 8 -12.40 8.20 -47.21
C VAL A 8 -11.65 8.80 -46.01
N LEU A 9 -10.31 8.84 -46.07
CA LEU A 9 -9.49 9.40 -44.98
C LEU A 9 -9.59 10.94 -44.92
N ALA A 10 -9.80 11.61 -46.05
CA ALA A 10 -10.01 13.06 -46.11
C ALA A 10 -11.37 13.50 -45.54
N ALA A 11 -12.41 12.67 -45.68
CA ALA A 11 -13.74 12.96 -45.13
C ALA A 11 -13.81 12.75 -43.59
N VAL A 12 -13.02 11.81 -43.06
CA VAL A 12 -12.94 11.52 -41.62
C VAL A 12 -12.04 12.53 -40.88
N LEU A 13 -11.03 13.11 -41.53
CA LEU A 13 -10.19 14.15 -40.92
C LEU A 13 -10.90 15.52 -40.81
N ALA A 14 -11.93 15.79 -41.62
CA ALA A 14 -12.75 17.00 -41.48
C ALA A 14 -13.73 16.94 -40.30
N SER A 15 -14.02 15.75 -39.76
CA SER A 15 -14.96 15.53 -38.65
C SER A 15 -14.28 15.48 -37.26
N LEU A 16 -12.95 15.61 -37.21
CA LEU A 16 -12.13 15.56 -35.99
C LEU A 16 -11.47 16.91 -35.64
N ALA A 17 -11.81 17.99 -36.34
CA ALA A 17 -11.44 19.32 -35.89
C ALA A 17 -12.30 19.66 -34.65
N LEU A 18 -11.65 19.72 -33.48
CA LEU A 18 -12.19 20.37 -32.29
C LEU A 18 -12.86 21.70 -32.70
N PRO A 19 -14.04 22.05 -32.17
CA PRO A 19 -14.60 23.37 -32.40
C PRO A 19 -13.59 24.36 -31.82
N ALA A 20 -12.93 25.11 -32.71
CA ALA A 20 -12.13 26.24 -32.31
C ALA A 20 -13.08 27.20 -31.58
N VAL A 21 -12.89 27.33 -30.26
CA VAL A 21 -13.49 28.40 -29.47
C VAL A 21 -13.32 29.68 -30.28
N ALA A 22 -14.42 30.40 -30.55
CA ALA A 22 -14.41 31.60 -31.37
C ALA A 22 -13.58 32.70 -30.68
N GLU A 23 -12.25 32.65 -30.85
CA GLU A 23 -11.37 33.73 -30.42
C GLU A 23 -11.72 34.98 -31.23
N ARG A 24 -11.77 36.12 -30.53
CA ARG A 24 -12.02 37.43 -31.13
C ARG A 24 -11.00 37.66 -32.26
N PRO A 25 -11.44 37.90 -33.51
CA PRO A 25 -10.51 38.11 -34.62
C PRO A 25 -9.62 39.33 -34.32
N ARG A 26 -8.29 39.17 -34.45
CA ARG A 26 -7.35 40.28 -34.25
C ARG A 26 -7.59 41.36 -35.31
N ASN A 27 -7.51 42.63 -34.93
CA ASN A 27 -7.60 43.74 -35.87
C ASN A 27 -6.34 43.74 -36.77
N VAL A 28 -6.47 43.16 -37.97
CA VAL A 28 -5.38 42.99 -38.96
C VAL A 28 -5.60 44.01 -40.09
N PRO A 29 -4.54 44.66 -40.61
CA PRO A 29 -4.65 45.62 -41.72
C PRO A 29 -5.33 45.00 -42.96
N ASP A 30 -5.89 45.86 -43.79
CA ASP A 30 -6.60 45.46 -45.02
C ASP A 30 -5.71 44.56 -45.88
N LYS A 31 -6.27 43.42 -46.29
CA LYS A 31 -5.59 42.44 -47.14
C LYS A 31 -6.24 42.47 -48.51
N GLU A 32 -5.43 42.66 -49.54
CA GLU A 32 -5.85 42.61 -50.94
C GLU A 32 -5.97 41.13 -51.36
N GLU A 33 -7.20 40.67 -51.60
CA GLU A 33 -7.46 39.31 -52.11
C GLU A 33 -8.62 39.37 -53.13
N PRO A 34 -8.60 38.55 -54.19
CA PRO A 34 -9.78 38.38 -55.05
C PRO A 34 -10.88 37.71 -54.23
N ILE A 35 -11.94 38.45 -53.94
CA ILE A 35 -13.04 37.93 -53.11
C ILE A 35 -13.91 37.03 -53.97
N ASN A 36 -14.13 35.80 -53.50
CA ASN A 36 -15.07 34.85 -54.11
C ASN A 36 -14.81 34.53 -55.59
N GLU A 37 -13.53 34.46 -56.00
CA GLU A 37 -13.12 34.05 -57.33
C GLU A 37 -13.80 32.72 -57.74
N GLY A 38 -14.37 32.64 -58.95
CA GLY A 38 -15.13 31.48 -59.42
C GLY A 38 -16.65 31.54 -59.16
N LEU A 39 -17.15 32.56 -58.45
CA LEU A 39 -18.56 32.96 -58.52
C LEU A 39 -18.78 33.93 -59.70
N ASP A 40 -20.02 34.03 -60.19
CA ASP A 40 -20.39 35.06 -61.16
C ASP A 40 -20.16 36.46 -60.52
N PRO A 41 -19.90 37.54 -61.28
CA PRO A 41 -19.66 38.85 -60.70
C PRO A 41 -20.84 39.33 -59.86
N ALA A 42 -20.56 39.95 -58.71
CA ALA A 42 -21.62 40.49 -57.86
C ALA A 42 -22.50 41.47 -58.66
N PRO A 43 -23.84 41.37 -58.59
CA PRO A 43 -24.75 42.28 -59.27
C PRO A 43 -24.46 43.74 -58.91
N LYS A 44 -24.55 44.66 -59.87
CA LYS A 44 -24.23 46.10 -59.67
C LYS A 44 -25.14 46.79 -58.66
N ASP A 45 -26.30 46.22 -58.39
CA ASP A 45 -27.32 46.64 -57.43
C ASP A 45 -27.05 46.14 -55.99
N LEU A 46 -26.06 45.27 -55.79
CA LEU A 46 -25.69 44.76 -54.47
C LEU A 46 -24.65 45.67 -53.78
N ASP A 47 -25.13 46.54 -52.87
CA ASP A 47 -24.26 47.44 -52.11
C ASP A 47 -23.61 46.73 -50.92
N ARG A 48 -22.27 46.61 -50.94
CA ARG A 48 -21.45 46.01 -49.88
C ARG A 48 -20.49 47.02 -49.24
N SER A 49 -20.72 48.31 -49.45
CA SER A 49 -19.78 49.38 -49.09
C SER A 49 -19.67 49.66 -47.59
N THR A 50 -20.72 49.36 -46.81
CA THR A 50 -20.77 49.55 -45.35
C THR A 50 -21.23 48.26 -44.66
N PRO A 51 -20.93 48.06 -43.36
CA PRO A 51 -21.45 46.92 -42.60
C PRO A 51 -22.98 46.82 -42.66
N LEU A 52 -23.67 47.95 -42.48
CA LEU A 52 -25.13 48.00 -42.53
C LEU A 52 -25.68 47.62 -43.92
N ARG A 53 -25.11 48.19 -45.00
CA ARG A 53 -25.59 47.92 -46.37
C ARG A 53 -25.32 46.50 -46.83
N SER A 54 -24.14 45.98 -46.52
CA SER A 54 -23.78 44.60 -46.85
C SER A 54 -24.70 43.60 -46.12
N TRP A 55 -24.92 43.79 -44.82
CA TRP A 55 -25.79 42.90 -44.06
C TRP A 55 -27.27 43.04 -44.42
N SER A 56 -27.77 44.26 -44.61
CA SER A 56 -29.15 44.48 -45.04
C SER A 56 -29.43 43.83 -46.39
N ALA A 57 -28.50 43.90 -47.33
CA ALA A 57 -28.64 43.21 -48.62
C ALA A 57 -28.66 41.68 -48.47
N PHE A 58 -27.86 41.11 -47.55
CA PHE A 58 -27.95 39.69 -47.21
C PHE A 58 -29.32 39.32 -46.59
N VAL A 59 -29.80 40.11 -45.64
CA VAL A 59 -31.10 39.90 -44.99
C VAL A 59 -32.25 39.98 -45.99
N GLU A 60 -32.23 40.96 -46.91
CA GLU A 60 -33.22 41.08 -47.98
C GLU A 60 -33.16 39.90 -48.95
N ALA A 61 -31.96 39.46 -49.33
CA ALA A 61 -31.78 38.25 -50.14
C ALA A 61 -32.36 37.01 -49.45
N CYS A 62 -32.15 36.86 -48.14
CA CYS A 62 -32.73 35.77 -47.34
C CYS A 62 -34.26 35.83 -47.25
N ARG A 63 -34.85 37.03 -47.14
CA ARG A 63 -36.32 37.24 -47.13
C ARG A 63 -36.92 36.94 -48.50
N ALA A 64 -36.25 37.35 -49.58
CA ALA A 64 -36.66 37.09 -50.95
C ALA A 64 -36.32 35.65 -51.43
N SER A 65 -35.70 34.81 -50.59
CA SER A 65 -35.24 33.45 -50.93
C SER A 65 -34.30 33.39 -52.14
N ARG A 66 -33.46 34.42 -52.30
CA ARG A 66 -32.48 34.56 -53.40
C ARG A 66 -31.08 34.17 -52.92
N ALA A 67 -30.86 32.87 -52.72
CA ALA A 67 -29.58 32.33 -52.23
C ALA A 67 -28.38 32.69 -53.14
N GLN A 68 -28.61 32.82 -54.44
CA GLN A 68 -27.59 33.24 -55.41
C GLN A 68 -27.15 34.69 -55.23
N LEU A 69 -28.01 35.54 -54.66
CA LEU A 69 -27.66 36.95 -54.36
C LEU A 69 -26.99 37.03 -52.97
N ALA A 70 -27.52 36.27 -52.01
CA ALA A 70 -27.02 36.21 -50.63
C ALA A 70 -25.55 35.75 -50.53
N VAL A 71 -25.12 34.80 -51.38
CA VAL A 71 -23.73 34.28 -51.35
C VAL A 71 -22.66 35.36 -51.58
N HIS A 72 -22.97 36.44 -52.30
CA HIS A 72 -21.99 37.51 -52.58
C HIS A 72 -21.62 38.35 -51.34
N VAL A 73 -22.37 38.21 -50.24
CA VAL A 73 -22.05 38.79 -48.93
C VAL A 73 -21.22 37.83 -48.06
N LEU A 74 -21.11 36.55 -48.43
CA LEU A 74 -20.31 35.56 -47.70
C LEU A 74 -18.91 35.44 -48.29
N HIS A 75 -17.88 35.36 -47.45
CA HIS A 75 -16.53 35.04 -47.92
C HIS A 75 -16.35 33.52 -48.09
N VAL A 76 -16.72 32.97 -49.24
CA VAL A 76 -16.64 31.52 -49.53
C VAL A 76 -15.28 31.04 -50.04
N GLY A 77 -14.24 31.87 -49.93
CA GLY A 77 -12.89 31.56 -50.40
C GLY A 77 -12.21 30.31 -49.81
N GLU A 78 -12.71 29.73 -48.72
CA GLU A 78 -12.22 28.43 -48.23
C GLU A 78 -12.72 27.24 -49.05
N LEU A 79 -13.81 27.40 -49.81
CA LEU A 79 -14.26 26.38 -50.76
C LEU A 79 -13.28 26.30 -51.94
N ALA A 80 -13.10 25.08 -52.48
CA ALA A 80 -12.37 24.89 -53.72
C ALA A 80 -13.06 25.64 -54.88
N LEU A 81 -12.27 26.16 -55.82
CA LEU A 81 -12.74 26.98 -56.95
C LEU A 81 -13.90 26.32 -57.73
N ALA A 82 -13.85 25.01 -57.92
CA ALA A 82 -14.89 24.24 -58.63
C ALA A 82 -16.23 24.17 -57.87
N ASP A 83 -16.20 24.24 -56.54
CA ASP A 83 -17.37 24.00 -55.69
C ASP A 83 -18.10 25.29 -55.31
N ARG A 84 -17.45 26.45 -55.43
CA ARG A 84 -18.00 27.77 -55.03
C ARG A 84 -19.34 28.06 -55.69
N LYS A 85 -19.49 27.78 -57.00
CA LYS A 85 -20.73 28.03 -57.76
C LYS A 85 -21.90 27.14 -57.35
N GLN A 86 -21.63 25.94 -56.84
CA GLN A 86 -22.66 24.99 -56.42
C GLN A 86 -22.95 25.07 -54.92
N LEU A 87 -21.91 25.06 -54.08
CA LEU A 87 -22.02 25.01 -52.62
C LEU A 87 -22.16 26.40 -51.98
N GLY A 88 -21.69 27.46 -52.62
CA GLY A 88 -21.79 28.83 -52.08
C GLY A 88 -23.24 29.27 -51.81
N PRO A 89 -24.15 29.18 -52.79
CA PRO A 89 -25.57 29.47 -52.56
C PRO A 89 -26.21 28.55 -51.51
N VAL A 90 -25.76 27.29 -51.40
CA VAL A 90 -26.26 26.36 -50.38
C VAL A 90 -25.89 26.83 -48.98
N LEU A 91 -24.64 27.27 -48.76
CA LEU A 91 -24.21 27.85 -47.48
C LEU A 91 -24.98 29.12 -47.14
N ALA A 92 -25.21 29.99 -48.13
CA ALA A 92 -26.01 31.20 -47.93
C ALA A 92 -27.45 30.86 -47.51
N GLN A 93 -28.08 29.87 -48.16
CA GLN A 93 -29.41 29.38 -47.80
C GLN A 93 -29.44 28.76 -46.40
N GLN A 94 -28.45 27.94 -46.05
CA GLN A 94 -28.34 27.33 -44.72
C GLN A 94 -28.24 28.39 -43.62
N LEU A 95 -27.46 29.45 -43.84
CA LEU A 95 -27.38 30.57 -42.90
C LEU A 95 -28.70 31.33 -42.82
N CYS A 96 -29.39 31.58 -43.94
CA CYS A 96 -30.74 32.17 -43.90
C CYS A 96 -31.70 31.32 -43.05
N ASP A 97 -31.66 30.00 -43.17
CA ASP A 97 -32.53 29.09 -42.43
C ASP A 97 -32.18 29.05 -40.93
N VAL A 98 -30.89 29.09 -40.58
CA VAL A 98 -30.43 29.21 -39.18
C VAL A 98 -30.93 30.51 -38.56
N LEU A 99 -30.75 31.65 -39.24
CA LEU A 99 -31.15 32.97 -38.72
C LEU A 99 -32.68 33.11 -38.62
N LYS A 100 -33.44 32.51 -39.54
CA LYS A 100 -34.92 32.43 -39.46
C LYS A 100 -35.35 31.61 -38.25
N THR A 101 -34.69 30.47 -38.01
CA THR A 101 -35.03 29.56 -36.91
C THR A 101 -34.66 30.16 -35.55
N ASN A 102 -33.55 30.89 -35.48
CA ASN A 102 -33.08 31.54 -34.24
C ASN A 102 -33.69 32.93 -34.00
N GLY A 103 -34.57 33.43 -34.88
CA GLY A 103 -35.25 34.72 -34.74
C GLY A 103 -34.36 35.97 -34.90
N GLN A 104 -33.17 35.83 -35.50
CA GLN A 104 -32.14 36.89 -35.55
C GLN A 104 -31.92 37.44 -36.97
N LEU A 105 -32.95 38.09 -37.53
CA LEU A 105 -32.89 38.84 -38.81
C LEU A 105 -33.03 40.35 -38.57
N SER A 106 -32.19 40.89 -37.67
CA SER A 106 -32.10 42.32 -37.39
C SER A 106 -30.90 42.95 -38.09
N THR A 107 -31.03 44.22 -38.46
CA THR A 107 -29.97 45.09 -38.95
C THR A 107 -29.67 46.22 -37.96
N GLU A 108 -30.32 46.21 -36.79
CA GLU A 108 -30.17 47.24 -35.77
C GLU A 108 -28.75 47.26 -35.18
N GLY A 109 -28.20 48.46 -34.97
CA GLY A 109 -26.90 48.64 -34.33
C GLY A 109 -25.68 48.51 -35.26
N LEU A 110 -25.87 48.30 -36.57
CA LEU A 110 -24.77 48.30 -37.55
C LEU A 110 -24.44 49.71 -38.06
N ASP A 111 -23.16 49.98 -38.21
CA ASP A 111 -22.63 51.25 -38.71
C ASP A 111 -22.83 51.38 -40.24
N ASP A 112 -23.25 52.56 -40.72
CA ASP A 112 -23.38 52.89 -42.15
C ASP A 112 -22.23 53.77 -42.67
N THR A 113 -21.06 53.66 -42.06
CA THR A 113 -19.83 54.27 -42.57
C THR A 113 -18.97 53.25 -43.30
N PRO A 114 -18.30 53.62 -44.41
CA PRO A 114 -17.43 52.70 -45.15
C PRO A 114 -16.26 52.15 -44.32
N LEU A 115 -15.83 52.92 -43.31
CA LEU A 115 -14.76 52.55 -42.38
C LEU A 115 -15.21 51.56 -41.29
N GLY A 116 -16.52 51.40 -41.08
CA GLY A 116 -17.08 50.66 -39.95
C GLY A 116 -16.92 51.39 -38.61
N PRO A 117 -17.38 50.77 -37.50
CA PRO A 117 -17.31 51.39 -36.19
C PRO A 117 -15.88 51.62 -35.74
N LEU A 118 -15.64 52.72 -35.04
CA LEU A 118 -14.33 53.05 -34.47
C LEU A 118 -14.15 52.33 -33.13
N VAL A 119 -13.03 51.60 -32.99
CA VAL A 119 -12.59 51.02 -31.71
C VAL A 119 -11.24 51.64 -31.39
N ASP A 120 -11.13 52.32 -30.25
CA ASP A 120 -9.94 53.07 -29.82
C ASP A 120 -9.42 54.05 -30.91
N GLU A 121 -10.35 54.85 -31.47
CA GLU A 121 -10.09 55.88 -32.51
C GLU A 121 -9.51 55.33 -33.83
N LYS A 122 -9.50 54.01 -34.03
CA LYS A 122 -9.11 53.35 -35.28
C LYS A 122 -10.30 52.63 -35.90
N PRO A 123 -10.40 52.58 -37.24
CA PRO A 123 -11.42 51.78 -37.91
C PRO A 123 -11.29 50.31 -37.50
N ALA A 124 -12.38 49.72 -37.01
CA ALA A 124 -12.44 48.30 -36.76
C ALA A 124 -12.63 47.58 -38.10
N ASN A 125 -11.72 46.68 -38.45
CA ASN A 125 -11.86 45.89 -39.68
C ASN A 125 -12.84 44.71 -39.52
N TYR A 126 -13.48 44.57 -38.35
CA TYR A 126 -14.42 43.51 -38.01
C TYR A 126 -15.62 44.06 -37.23
N VAL A 127 -16.81 43.52 -37.52
CA VAL A 127 -18.06 43.85 -36.80
C VAL A 127 -18.83 42.57 -36.54
N VAL A 128 -19.27 42.35 -35.29
CA VAL A 128 -20.24 41.29 -34.97
C VAL A 128 -21.60 41.73 -35.47
N VAL A 129 -22.27 40.85 -36.19
CA VAL A 129 -23.60 41.14 -36.73
C VAL A 129 -24.69 40.34 -36.05
N VAL A 130 -24.40 39.11 -35.64
CA VAL A 130 -25.35 38.24 -34.92
C VAL A 130 -24.57 37.34 -33.96
N THR A 131 -25.07 37.15 -32.74
CA THR A 131 -24.56 36.13 -31.80
C THR A 131 -25.51 34.94 -31.76
N VAL A 132 -25.08 33.81 -32.32
CA VAL A 132 -25.83 32.55 -32.37
C VAL A 132 -25.56 31.74 -31.09
N HIS A 133 -26.60 31.34 -30.36
CA HIS A 133 -26.44 30.58 -29.11
C HIS A 133 -26.52 29.07 -29.36
N ASN A 134 -25.37 28.41 -29.51
CA ASN A 134 -25.29 26.97 -29.74
C ASN A 134 -25.42 26.18 -28.43
N PRO A 135 -26.39 25.24 -28.29
CA PRO A 135 -26.57 24.45 -27.07
C PRO A 135 -25.36 23.58 -26.70
N ALA A 136 -24.53 23.20 -27.67
CA ALA A 136 -23.38 22.34 -27.45
C ALA A 136 -22.10 23.12 -27.10
N THR A 137 -21.96 24.35 -27.60
CA THR A 137 -20.68 25.11 -27.56
C THR A 137 -20.79 26.51 -26.96
N GLY A 138 -22.00 27.04 -26.71
CA GLY A 138 -22.23 28.37 -26.13
C GLY A 138 -22.50 29.47 -27.18
N PRO A 139 -22.44 30.77 -26.80
CA PRO A 139 -22.62 31.88 -27.73
C PRO A 139 -21.47 31.99 -28.73
N GLU A 140 -21.80 32.04 -30.02
CA GLU A 140 -20.86 32.13 -31.14
C GLU A 140 -21.20 33.32 -32.03
N ASP A 141 -20.22 34.19 -32.29
CA ASP A 141 -20.42 35.44 -33.02
C ASP A 141 -20.21 35.27 -34.54
N LEU A 142 -21.14 35.83 -35.32
CA LEU A 142 -21.05 35.98 -36.77
C LEU A 142 -20.41 37.33 -37.10
N TRP A 143 -19.26 37.31 -37.76
CA TRP A 143 -18.44 38.49 -38.04
C TRP A 143 -18.51 38.89 -39.51
N LEU A 144 -18.70 40.19 -39.76
CA LEU A 144 -18.31 40.83 -41.02
C LEU A 144 -16.88 41.33 -40.93
N ARG A 145 -16.17 41.30 -42.06
CA ARG A 145 -14.84 41.88 -42.22
C ARG A 145 -14.78 42.79 -43.43
N ARG A 146 -14.05 43.90 -43.28
CA ARG A 146 -13.70 44.80 -44.38
C ARG A 146 -12.51 44.27 -45.17
N LEU A 147 -12.64 44.20 -46.49
CA LEU A 147 -11.60 43.72 -47.41
C LEU A 147 -11.55 44.61 -48.66
N TYR A 148 -10.39 44.66 -49.31
CA TYR A 148 -10.26 45.29 -50.62
C TYR A 148 -10.42 44.22 -51.72
N ASP A 149 -11.52 44.31 -52.47
CA ASP A 149 -11.83 43.38 -53.55
C ASP A 149 -11.02 43.77 -54.80
N THR A 150 -10.03 42.94 -55.16
CA THR A 150 -9.17 43.22 -56.32
C THR A 150 -9.91 43.09 -57.65
N LEU A 151 -11.05 42.39 -57.69
CA LEU A 151 -11.87 42.23 -58.91
C LEU A 151 -12.72 43.46 -59.19
N THR A 152 -13.27 44.09 -58.15
CA THR A 152 -14.13 45.28 -58.28
C THR A 152 -13.41 46.59 -57.94
N GLN A 153 -12.16 46.53 -57.46
CA GLN A 153 -11.33 47.68 -57.05
C GLN A 153 -12.02 48.55 -55.97
N GLN A 154 -12.76 47.92 -55.05
CA GLN A 154 -13.53 48.59 -54.00
C GLN A 154 -13.36 47.89 -52.66
N HIS A 155 -13.47 48.66 -51.55
CA HIS A 155 -13.61 48.06 -50.23
C HIS A 155 -15.02 47.53 -50.04
N VAL A 156 -15.14 46.28 -49.59
CA VAL A 156 -16.42 45.63 -49.31
C VAL A 156 -16.41 44.96 -47.94
N TRP A 157 -17.59 44.84 -47.35
CA TRP A 157 -17.82 44.11 -46.11
C TRP A 157 -18.43 42.75 -46.43
N VAL A 158 -17.82 41.67 -45.93
CA VAL A 158 -18.29 40.29 -46.16
C VAL A 158 -18.20 39.44 -44.90
N VAL A 159 -19.06 38.43 -44.78
CA VAL A 159 -19.04 37.48 -43.66
C VAL A 159 -17.73 36.72 -43.69
N THR A 160 -17.02 36.66 -42.57
CA THR A 160 -15.68 36.06 -42.50
C THR A 160 -15.67 34.59 -42.89
N LYS A 161 -14.54 34.11 -43.42
CA LYS A 161 -14.28 32.69 -43.70
C LYS A 161 -14.59 31.80 -42.47
N GLN A 162 -14.16 32.24 -41.28
CA GLN A 162 -14.41 31.55 -40.02
C GLN A 162 -15.91 31.42 -39.72
N SER A 163 -16.69 32.50 -39.78
CA SER A 163 -18.13 32.42 -39.57
C SER A 163 -18.82 31.58 -40.65
N VAL A 164 -18.34 31.62 -41.90
CA VAL A 164 -18.87 30.76 -42.99
C VAL A 164 -18.63 29.27 -42.71
N SER A 165 -17.47 28.91 -42.15
CA SER A 165 -17.12 27.51 -41.84
C SER A 165 -18.03 26.89 -40.75
N GLN A 166 -18.65 27.71 -39.89
CA GLN A 166 -19.52 27.26 -38.80
C GLN A 166 -20.97 27.04 -39.25
N ILE A 167 -21.39 27.59 -40.40
CA ILE A 167 -22.78 27.52 -40.89
C ILE A 167 -23.32 26.08 -40.96
N PRO A 168 -22.59 25.07 -41.49
CA PRO A 168 -23.11 23.71 -41.55
C PRO A 168 -23.41 23.11 -40.17
N ALA A 169 -22.56 23.39 -39.17
CA ALA A 169 -22.76 22.93 -37.80
C ALA A 169 -24.01 23.55 -37.18
N TRP A 170 -24.20 24.87 -37.34
CA TRP A 170 -25.42 25.56 -36.91
C TRP A 170 -26.67 25.04 -37.60
N TYR A 171 -26.62 24.83 -38.93
CA TYR A 171 -27.76 24.32 -39.68
C TYR A 171 -28.20 22.94 -39.19
N HIS A 172 -27.24 22.05 -38.91
CA HIS A 172 -27.54 20.74 -38.34
C HIS A 172 -28.12 20.83 -36.92
N ALA A 173 -27.56 21.69 -36.07
CA ALA A 173 -27.97 21.82 -34.68
C ALA A 173 -29.37 22.45 -34.51
N PHE A 174 -29.68 23.50 -35.27
CA PHE A 174 -30.93 24.25 -35.10
C PHE A 174 -32.01 23.86 -36.08
N VAL A 175 -31.68 23.72 -37.37
CA VAL A 175 -32.70 23.55 -38.42
C VAL A 175 -33.05 22.08 -38.57
N LYS A 176 -32.04 21.21 -38.73
CA LYS A 176 -32.28 19.78 -38.96
C LYS A 176 -32.87 19.09 -37.72
N LYS A 177 -32.38 19.42 -36.52
CA LYS A 177 -32.91 18.87 -35.26
C LYS A 177 -34.36 19.29 -35.01
N GLU A 178 -34.69 20.56 -35.28
CA GLU A 178 -36.06 21.07 -35.14
C GLU A 178 -37.02 20.50 -36.20
N GLN A 179 -36.55 20.27 -37.43
CA GLN A 179 -37.33 19.60 -38.47
C GLN A 179 -37.70 18.16 -38.09
N VAL A 180 -36.79 17.41 -37.46
CA VAL A 180 -37.07 16.05 -36.97
C VAL A 180 -38.09 16.07 -35.83
N ARG A 181 -38.02 17.04 -34.90
CA ARG A 181 -39.01 17.20 -33.82
C ARG A 181 -40.42 17.50 -34.31
N ARG A 182 -40.56 18.18 -35.45
CA ARG A 182 -41.85 18.52 -36.08
C ARG A 182 -42.34 17.47 -37.06
N ALA A 183 -41.56 16.41 -37.32
CA ALA A 183 -41.96 15.33 -38.20
C ALA A 183 -43.11 14.52 -37.58
N ASP A 184 -44.07 14.12 -38.42
CA ASP A 184 -45.18 13.27 -38.02
C ASP A 184 -44.66 11.88 -37.62
N ALA A 185 -45.09 11.37 -36.46
CA ALA A 185 -44.60 10.10 -35.93
C ALA A 185 -44.80 8.90 -36.88
N ASP A 186 -45.84 8.94 -37.72
CA ASP A 186 -46.10 7.89 -38.73
C ASP A 186 -45.18 7.96 -39.95
N SER A 187 -44.46 9.06 -40.12
CA SER A 187 -43.46 9.26 -41.18
C SER A 187 -42.05 8.84 -40.74
N LEU A 188 -41.84 8.57 -39.45
CA LEU A 188 -40.60 8.06 -38.89
C LEU A 188 -40.44 6.58 -39.23
N ASN A 189 -39.19 6.11 -39.35
CA ASN A 189 -38.85 4.70 -39.58
C ASN A 189 -39.59 4.04 -40.76
N LYS A 190 -39.59 4.69 -41.94
CA LYS A 190 -40.29 4.19 -43.15
C LYS A 190 -40.00 2.72 -43.47
N GLY A 191 -38.80 2.22 -43.18
CA GLY A 191 -38.42 0.82 -43.37
C GLY A 191 -39.17 -0.19 -42.48
N LEU A 192 -39.82 0.25 -41.40
CA LEU A 192 -40.61 -0.58 -40.48
C LEU A 192 -42.14 -0.49 -40.69
N GLY A 193 -42.57 0.40 -41.60
CA GLY A 193 -43.97 0.78 -41.80
C GLY A 193 -44.52 1.70 -40.70
N ALA A 194 -45.74 2.21 -40.90
CA ALA A 194 -46.40 3.10 -39.95
C ALA A 194 -46.65 2.46 -38.58
N LEU A 195 -46.75 3.29 -37.54
CA LEU A 195 -47.00 2.82 -36.17
C LEU A 195 -48.41 2.18 -36.07
N PRO A 196 -48.56 1.03 -35.41
CA PRO A 196 -49.87 0.39 -35.26
C PRO A 196 -50.94 1.31 -34.66
N VAL A 197 -52.16 1.23 -35.20
CA VAL A 197 -53.32 1.95 -34.67
C VAL A 197 -53.72 1.32 -33.33
N GLY A 198 -53.71 2.12 -32.25
CA GLY A 198 -53.97 1.64 -30.87
C GLY A 198 -52.74 1.41 -30.00
N LEU A 199 -51.54 1.79 -30.47
CA LEU A 199 -50.31 1.74 -29.68
C LEU A 199 -50.38 2.69 -28.47
N LYS A 200 -50.40 2.14 -27.25
CA LYS A 200 -50.43 2.90 -25.99
C LYS A 200 -49.01 3.34 -25.60
N VAL A 201 -48.56 4.47 -26.13
CA VAL A 201 -47.25 5.09 -25.84
C VAL A 201 -47.36 6.62 -25.70
N GLY A 202 -48.50 7.06 -25.15
CA GLY A 202 -48.85 8.48 -25.04
C GLY A 202 -48.16 9.21 -23.89
N SER A 203 -47.52 8.49 -22.96
CA SER A 203 -46.68 9.03 -21.89
C SER A 203 -45.29 8.38 -21.91
N PRO A 204 -44.26 9.02 -21.33
CA PRO A 204 -42.92 8.42 -21.23
C PRO A 204 -42.94 7.04 -20.57
N ARG A 205 -43.73 6.89 -19.51
CA ARG A 205 -43.88 5.61 -18.82
C ARG A 205 -44.51 4.53 -19.70
N ASP A 206 -45.58 4.86 -20.42
CA ASP A 206 -46.25 3.92 -21.33
C ASP A 206 -45.31 3.45 -22.45
N ALA A 207 -44.50 4.35 -23.00
CA ALA A 207 -43.50 4.03 -24.03
C ALA A 207 -42.47 2.99 -23.53
N VAL A 208 -41.87 3.22 -22.36
CA VAL A 208 -40.89 2.30 -21.77
C VAL A 208 -41.54 0.97 -21.37
N GLN A 209 -42.72 0.99 -20.76
CA GLN A 209 -43.43 -0.23 -20.38
C GLN A 209 -43.80 -1.07 -21.61
N ARG A 210 -44.31 -0.43 -22.67
CA ARG A 210 -44.65 -1.11 -23.91
C ARG A 210 -43.41 -1.70 -24.56
N PHE A 211 -42.31 -0.95 -24.64
CA PHE A 211 -41.03 -1.43 -25.15
C PHE A 211 -40.53 -2.68 -24.41
N LEU A 212 -40.49 -2.64 -23.08
CA LEU A 212 -40.06 -3.79 -22.26
C LEU A 212 -41.04 -4.97 -22.33
N SER A 213 -42.33 -4.73 -22.58
CA SER A 213 -43.30 -5.80 -22.82
C SER A 213 -43.06 -6.53 -24.15
N LEU A 214 -42.72 -5.79 -25.21
CA LEU A 214 -42.41 -6.35 -26.53
C LEU A 214 -41.10 -7.15 -26.48
N TYR A 215 -40.09 -6.65 -25.76
CA TYR A 215 -38.87 -7.40 -25.47
C TYR A 215 -39.15 -8.75 -24.78
N ARG A 216 -39.98 -8.76 -23.74
CA ARG A 216 -40.36 -10.01 -23.02
C ARG A 216 -41.12 -10.99 -23.90
N ALA A 217 -41.93 -10.48 -24.83
CA ALA A 217 -42.62 -11.31 -25.82
C ALA A 217 -41.69 -11.85 -26.93
N GLY A 218 -40.42 -11.42 -26.98
CA GLY A 218 -39.48 -11.74 -28.06
C GLY A 218 -39.74 -10.98 -29.36
N ASP A 219 -40.66 -10.02 -29.35
CA ASP A 219 -41.01 -9.19 -30.51
C ASP A 219 -40.06 -7.98 -30.61
N PHE A 220 -38.81 -8.24 -30.99
CA PHE A 220 -37.79 -7.21 -31.16
C PHE A 220 -38.09 -6.27 -32.34
N ALA A 221 -38.79 -6.76 -33.37
CA ALA A 221 -39.22 -5.96 -34.51
C ALA A 221 -40.31 -4.95 -34.10
N GLY A 222 -41.26 -5.36 -33.25
CA GLY A 222 -42.22 -4.46 -32.63
C GLY A 222 -41.55 -3.44 -31.72
N ALA A 223 -40.57 -3.86 -30.91
CA ALA A 223 -39.82 -2.95 -30.04
C ALA A 223 -38.98 -1.92 -30.83
N ALA A 224 -38.43 -2.31 -31.99
CA ALA A 224 -37.68 -1.42 -32.88
C ALA A 224 -38.51 -0.24 -33.38
N ARG A 225 -39.83 -0.39 -33.51
CA ARG A 225 -40.73 0.70 -33.90
C ARG A 225 -40.83 1.82 -32.87
N LEU A 226 -40.41 1.56 -31.62
CA LEU A 226 -40.38 2.55 -30.54
C LEU A 226 -39.05 3.32 -30.47
N LEU A 227 -38.11 3.03 -31.37
CA LEU A 227 -36.82 3.72 -31.50
C LEU A 227 -36.90 4.71 -32.66
N ASP A 228 -36.33 5.91 -32.53
CA ASP A 228 -36.10 6.78 -33.68
C ASP A 228 -34.85 6.30 -34.46
N LEU A 229 -35.10 5.60 -35.57
CA LEU A 229 -34.08 5.05 -36.46
C LEU A 229 -33.85 5.93 -37.71
N THR A 230 -34.24 7.21 -37.67
CA THR A 230 -34.06 8.14 -38.82
C THR A 230 -32.59 8.31 -39.24
N GLY A 231 -31.64 8.08 -38.32
CA GLY A 231 -30.21 8.04 -38.62
C GLY A 231 -29.73 6.76 -39.33
N ILE A 232 -30.59 5.76 -39.49
CA ILE A 232 -30.27 4.47 -40.11
C ILE A 232 -30.99 4.36 -41.46
N GLU A 233 -30.27 3.86 -42.46
CA GLU A 233 -30.78 3.62 -43.81
C GLU A 233 -32.03 2.72 -43.80
N GLU A 234 -33.07 3.11 -44.55
CA GLU A 234 -34.41 2.48 -44.53
C GLU A 234 -34.36 0.95 -44.74
N SER A 235 -33.48 0.47 -45.62
CA SER A 235 -33.27 -0.95 -45.91
C SER A 235 -32.75 -1.76 -44.71
N ARG A 236 -32.01 -1.12 -43.80
CA ARG A 236 -31.37 -1.74 -42.64
C ARG A 236 -32.16 -1.58 -41.34
N GLN A 237 -33.15 -0.69 -41.30
CA GLN A 237 -33.98 -0.43 -40.12
C GLN A 237 -34.62 -1.69 -39.51
N PRO A 238 -35.15 -2.68 -40.28
CA PRO A 238 -35.71 -3.91 -39.69
C PRO A 238 -34.69 -4.74 -38.91
N ALA A 239 -33.50 -4.96 -39.47
CA ALA A 239 -32.48 -5.82 -38.88
C ALA A 239 -31.69 -5.10 -37.77
N GLU A 240 -31.22 -3.87 -38.04
CA GLU A 240 -30.47 -3.10 -37.06
C GLU A 240 -31.37 -2.60 -35.92
N GLY A 241 -32.61 -2.18 -36.22
CA GLY A 241 -33.56 -1.73 -35.21
C GLY A 241 -33.91 -2.83 -34.21
N ALA A 242 -34.14 -4.07 -34.66
CA ALA A 242 -34.41 -5.19 -33.76
C ALA A 242 -33.20 -5.52 -32.86
N ARG A 243 -31.98 -5.45 -33.40
CA ARG A 243 -30.73 -5.64 -32.64
C ARG A 243 -30.57 -4.56 -31.56
N LEU A 244 -30.74 -3.29 -31.93
CA LEU A 244 -30.62 -2.15 -31.03
C LEU A 244 -31.71 -2.18 -29.95
N ALA A 245 -32.95 -2.55 -30.31
CA ALA A 245 -34.04 -2.71 -29.35
C ALA A 245 -33.74 -3.78 -28.30
N ARG A 246 -33.19 -4.93 -28.72
CA ARG A 246 -32.77 -6.00 -27.80
C ARG A 246 -31.67 -5.52 -26.83
N ARG A 247 -30.63 -4.88 -27.34
CA ARG A 247 -29.50 -4.37 -26.52
C ARG A 247 -29.94 -3.28 -25.56
N LEU A 248 -30.76 -2.33 -26.02
CA LEU A 248 -31.30 -1.26 -25.20
C LEU A 248 -32.18 -1.79 -24.07
N ALA A 249 -33.02 -2.80 -24.33
CA ALA A 249 -33.84 -3.41 -23.27
C ALA A 249 -33.00 -4.07 -22.16
N LEU A 250 -31.89 -4.71 -22.52
CA LEU A 250 -30.95 -5.30 -21.55
C LEU A 250 -30.17 -4.23 -20.76
N VAL A 251 -29.75 -3.16 -21.43
CA VAL A 251 -29.13 -1.98 -20.78
C VAL A 251 -30.10 -1.37 -19.77
N LEU A 252 -31.33 -1.11 -20.21
CA LEU A 252 -32.40 -0.57 -19.37
C LEU A 252 -32.60 -1.44 -18.13
N LYS A 253 -32.76 -2.76 -18.29
CA LYS A 253 -32.88 -3.68 -17.14
C LYS A 253 -31.75 -3.55 -16.12
N ARG A 254 -30.50 -3.32 -16.55
CA ARG A 254 -29.34 -3.24 -15.64
C ARG A 254 -29.12 -1.84 -15.05
N LEU A 255 -29.54 -0.76 -15.70
CA LEU A 255 -29.43 0.62 -15.20
C LEU A 255 -30.37 0.95 -14.01
N LYS A 256 -31.04 -0.08 -13.46
CA LYS A 256 -31.91 -0.16 -12.28
C LYS A 256 -33.43 -0.04 -12.53
N PRO A 257 -34.26 -0.90 -11.89
CA PRO A 257 -35.70 -1.04 -12.16
C PRO A 257 -36.61 -0.16 -11.27
N ALA A 258 -36.08 0.57 -10.30
CA ALA A 258 -36.87 1.41 -9.38
C ALA A 258 -37.42 2.71 -10.01
N GLY A 259 -36.92 3.08 -11.21
CA GLY A 259 -37.22 4.35 -11.88
C GLY A 259 -38.37 4.33 -12.88
N TYR A 260 -38.76 3.18 -13.46
CA TYR A 260 -39.86 3.19 -14.44
C TYR A 260 -41.22 3.50 -13.82
N GLY A 261 -41.36 3.27 -12.52
CA GLY A 261 -42.54 3.69 -11.75
C GLY A 261 -42.54 5.19 -11.42
N LEU A 262 -41.36 5.82 -11.44
CA LEU A 262 -41.17 7.27 -11.22
C LEU A 262 -41.33 8.08 -12.51
N LEU A 263 -41.26 7.45 -13.68
CA LEU A 263 -41.60 8.07 -14.95
C LEU A 263 -43.03 8.57 -14.91
N THR A 264 -43.23 9.81 -15.38
CA THR A 264 -44.55 10.43 -15.40
C THR A 264 -45.49 9.69 -16.36
N ASN A 265 -46.76 9.59 -15.96
CA ASN A 265 -47.86 9.19 -16.83
C ASN A 265 -48.49 10.39 -17.55
N ASP A 266 -47.99 11.61 -17.31
CA ASP A 266 -48.46 12.80 -18.00
C ASP A 266 -48.05 12.73 -19.49
N PRO A 267 -48.99 12.84 -20.43
CA PRO A 267 -48.67 12.95 -21.85
C PRO A 267 -47.77 14.14 -22.22
N ALA A 268 -47.71 15.16 -21.36
CA ALA A 268 -46.81 16.30 -21.51
C ALA A 268 -45.35 16.01 -21.16
N GLY A 269 -45.05 14.92 -20.44
CA GLY A 269 -43.71 14.70 -19.88
C GLY A 269 -43.45 15.55 -18.64
N ALA A 270 -42.31 15.35 -17.99
CA ALA A 270 -41.84 16.12 -16.83
C ALA A 270 -40.36 16.47 -17.03
N PRO A 271 -40.04 17.35 -18.01
CA PRO A 271 -38.66 17.65 -18.38
C PRO A 271 -37.88 18.24 -17.21
N GLU A 272 -36.62 17.83 -17.06
CA GLU A 272 -35.69 18.40 -16.07
C GLU A 272 -35.29 19.84 -16.44
N GLN A 273 -34.75 20.61 -15.49
CA GLN A 273 -34.49 22.06 -15.60
C GLN A 273 -33.57 22.52 -16.76
N ASP A 274 -32.94 21.62 -17.51
CA ASP A 274 -32.06 21.92 -18.66
C ASP A 274 -32.40 21.10 -19.92
N VAL A 275 -33.60 20.48 -19.97
CA VAL A 275 -34.03 19.59 -21.05
C VAL A 275 -35.20 20.23 -21.82
N SER A 276 -35.26 20.01 -23.13
CA SER A 276 -36.34 20.55 -23.97
C SER A 276 -37.71 20.06 -23.50
N VAL A 277 -38.77 20.86 -23.71
CA VAL A 277 -40.14 20.57 -23.26
C VAL A 277 -40.69 19.25 -23.81
N ASP A 278 -40.17 18.79 -24.95
CA ASP A 278 -40.57 17.54 -25.61
C ASP A 278 -39.58 16.37 -25.36
N GLU A 279 -38.68 16.48 -24.39
CA GLU A 279 -37.68 15.45 -24.04
C GLU A 279 -37.81 14.97 -22.59
N GLU A 280 -37.63 13.66 -22.36
CA GLU A 280 -37.65 13.04 -21.02
C GLU A 280 -36.42 12.15 -20.84
N VAL A 281 -35.74 12.25 -19.69
CA VAL A 281 -34.61 11.38 -19.33
C VAL A 281 -35.10 10.12 -18.63
N VAL A 282 -34.91 8.95 -19.26
CA VAL A 282 -35.36 7.65 -18.74
C VAL A 282 -34.37 7.04 -17.76
N ALA A 283 -33.07 7.11 -18.08
CA ALA A 283 -32.02 6.54 -17.26
C ALA A 283 -30.69 7.26 -17.54
N ARG A 284 -29.84 7.35 -16.51
CA ARG A 284 -28.48 7.87 -16.63
C ARG A 284 -27.48 6.74 -16.41
N ALA A 285 -26.48 6.64 -17.29
CA ALA A 285 -25.37 5.73 -17.05
C ALA A 285 -24.54 6.20 -15.83
N PRO A 286 -23.86 5.29 -15.09
CA PRO A 286 -23.11 5.63 -13.88
C PRO A 286 -21.83 6.48 -14.06
N ALA A 287 -21.66 7.21 -15.16
CA ALA A 287 -20.46 8.01 -15.45
C ALA A 287 -20.82 9.49 -15.65
N ASP A 288 -19.91 10.39 -15.25
CA ASP A 288 -20.02 11.87 -15.24
C ASP A 288 -20.08 12.52 -16.64
N ASP A 289 -20.49 11.75 -17.64
CA ASP A 289 -20.58 12.12 -19.04
C ASP A 289 -22.05 12.43 -19.36
N ARG A 290 -22.35 13.71 -19.58
CA ARG A 290 -23.73 14.18 -19.88
C ARG A 290 -24.32 13.50 -21.13
N ASP A 291 -23.48 12.89 -21.95
CA ASP A 291 -23.85 12.25 -23.23
C ASP A 291 -24.30 10.78 -23.11
N ALA A 292 -24.17 10.14 -21.94
CA ALA A 292 -24.56 8.74 -21.74
C ALA A 292 -25.94 8.60 -21.06
N GLN A 293 -26.95 9.28 -21.60
CA GLN A 293 -28.33 9.28 -21.10
C GLN A 293 -29.27 8.56 -22.07
N VAL A 294 -30.20 7.79 -21.52
CA VAL A 294 -31.33 7.23 -22.27
C VAL A 294 -32.45 8.26 -22.23
N ARG A 295 -32.87 8.76 -23.40
CA ARG A 295 -33.89 9.82 -23.55
C ARG A 295 -35.05 9.38 -24.45
N LEU A 296 -36.22 9.95 -24.18
CA LEU A 296 -37.38 9.88 -25.05
C LEU A 296 -37.68 11.26 -25.64
N VAL A 297 -38.23 11.30 -26.83
CA VAL A 297 -38.72 12.50 -27.50
C VAL A 297 -40.21 12.33 -27.80
N ARG A 298 -40.98 13.40 -27.62
CA ARG A 298 -42.41 13.46 -27.95
C ARG A 298 -42.59 13.91 -29.40
N TYR A 299 -43.24 13.08 -30.21
CA TYR A 299 -43.54 13.38 -31.61
C TYR A 299 -45.04 13.63 -31.81
N PRO A 300 -45.44 14.66 -32.57
CA PRO A 300 -46.81 14.86 -33.00
C PRO A 300 -47.25 13.72 -33.93
N ARG A 301 -48.55 13.38 -33.91
CA ARG A 301 -49.12 12.34 -34.77
C ARG A 301 -50.40 12.84 -35.44
N ALA A 302 -50.43 12.95 -36.77
CA ALA A 302 -51.47 13.67 -37.51
C ALA A 302 -52.89 13.11 -37.32
N ALA A 303 -53.03 11.80 -37.06
CA ALA A 303 -54.31 11.12 -36.90
C ALA A 303 -54.55 10.56 -35.47
N ALA A 304 -53.71 10.90 -34.49
CA ALA A 304 -53.79 10.32 -33.14
C ALA A 304 -53.15 11.25 -32.07
N LYS A 305 -53.15 10.79 -30.81
CA LYS A 305 -52.41 11.48 -29.74
C LYS A 305 -50.90 11.42 -30.00
N PRO A 306 -50.11 12.43 -29.55
CA PRO A 306 -48.65 12.38 -29.59
C PRO A 306 -48.10 11.10 -28.97
N VAL A 307 -46.93 10.67 -29.46
CA VAL A 307 -46.26 9.45 -29.01
C VAL A 307 -44.86 9.73 -28.53
N TRP A 308 -44.41 8.98 -27.52
CA TRP A 308 -43.05 9.04 -27.00
C TRP A 308 -42.22 7.90 -27.60
N LEU A 309 -41.08 8.23 -28.21
CA LEU A 309 -40.13 7.29 -28.82
C LEU A 309 -38.72 7.54 -28.27
N PHE A 310 -37.86 6.52 -28.28
CA PHE A 310 -36.45 6.69 -27.87
C PHE A 310 -35.71 7.57 -28.87
N SER A 311 -34.96 8.55 -28.35
CA SER A 311 -34.34 9.59 -29.16
C SER A 311 -33.26 9.04 -30.11
N PRO A 312 -32.96 9.73 -31.23
CA PRO A 312 -31.83 9.39 -32.09
C PRO A 312 -30.49 9.29 -31.34
N GLU A 313 -30.27 10.17 -30.35
CA GLU A 313 -29.07 10.15 -29.50
C GLU A 313 -29.00 8.88 -28.64
N THR A 314 -30.15 8.43 -28.13
CA THR A 314 -30.25 7.17 -27.40
C THR A 314 -29.93 5.99 -28.30
N VAL A 315 -30.50 5.97 -29.51
CA VAL A 315 -30.29 4.93 -30.52
C VAL A 315 -28.81 4.86 -30.93
N GLY A 316 -28.18 6.02 -31.17
CA GLY A 316 -26.76 6.12 -31.52
C GLY A 316 -25.82 5.68 -30.41
N SER A 317 -26.23 5.77 -29.14
CA SER A 317 -25.42 5.38 -27.98
C SER A 317 -25.67 3.97 -27.46
N VAL A 318 -26.67 3.22 -27.98
CA VAL A 318 -27.03 1.87 -27.48
C VAL A 318 -25.84 0.93 -27.45
N ASP A 319 -25.03 0.87 -28.51
CA ASP A 319 -23.92 -0.08 -28.59
C ASP A 319 -22.80 0.26 -27.59
N GLN A 320 -22.55 1.56 -27.36
CA GLN A 320 -21.61 2.04 -26.35
C GLN A 320 -22.10 1.71 -24.93
N LEU A 321 -23.39 1.94 -24.66
CA LEU A 321 -24.03 1.61 -23.38
C LEU A 321 -24.04 0.09 -23.14
N TYR A 322 -24.31 -0.71 -24.17
CA TYR A 322 -24.30 -2.16 -24.11
C TYR A 322 -22.90 -2.74 -23.90
N GLY A 323 -21.86 -2.14 -24.48
CA GLY A 323 -20.47 -2.55 -24.21
C GLY A 323 -20.04 -2.34 -22.76
N ARG A 324 -20.57 -1.29 -22.09
CA ARG A 324 -20.24 -0.96 -20.70
C ARG A 324 -21.11 -1.70 -19.68
N VAL A 325 -22.41 -1.78 -19.96
CA VAL A 325 -23.45 -2.18 -19.00
C VAL A 325 -24.21 -3.42 -19.49
N GLY A 326 -24.08 -3.85 -20.75
CA GLY A 326 -24.75 -5.03 -21.27
C GLY A 326 -24.18 -6.36 -20.76
N TYR A 327 -24.77 -7.45 -21.25
CA TYR A 327 -24.38 -8.84 -20.93
C TYR A 327 -23.49 -9.47 -22.00
N GLY A 328 -22.88 -8.65 -22.86
CA GLY A 328 -21.96 -9.08 -23.91
C GLY A 328 -22.55 -10.18 -24.80
N TRP A 329 -21.82 -11.29 -24.93
CA TRP A 329 -22.25 -12.44 -25.74
C TRP A 329 -23.59 -13.04 -25.27
N ALA A 330 -23.79 -13.16 -23.96
CA ALA A 330 -24.98 -13.78 -23.39
C ALA A 330 -26.23 -13.00 -23.78
N GLY A 331 -26.19 -11.67 -23.70
CA GLY A 331 -27.33 -10.82 -24.05
C GLY A 331 -27.70 -10.85 -25.54
N ASP A 332 -26.74 -11.11 -26.43
CA ASP A 332 -26.98 -11.20 -27.88
C ASP A 332 -27.56 -12.56 -28.30
N HIS A 333 -27.30 -13.64 -27.56
CA HIS A 333 -27.66 -15.01 -27.96
C HIS A 333 -28.75 -15.67 -27.11
N LEU A 334 -28.83 -15.38 -25.81
CA LEU A 334 -29.76 -16.08 -24.91
C LEU A 334 -31.20 -15.54 -25.02
N PRO A 335 -32.23 -16.40 -24.98
CA PRO A 335 -33.62 -15.97 -24.95
C PRO A 335 -33.98 -15.06 -23.75
N PRO A 336 -35.00 -14.19 -23.85
CA PRO A 336 -35.41 -13.26 -22.78
C PRO A 336 -35.68 -13.92 -21.42
N LEU A 337 -36.19 -15.16 -21.43
CA LEU A 337 -36.51 -15.95 -20.23
C LEU A 337 -35.31 -16.09 -19.25
N PHE A 338 -34.08 -16.10 -19.76
CA PHE A 338 -32.87 -16.20 -18.95
C PHE A 338 -32.56 -14.92 -18.15
N PHE A 339 -33.11 -13.78 -18.58
CA PHE A 339 -32.93 -12.45 -17.98
C PHE A 339 -34.15 -11.96 -17.23
N ASP A 340 -35.28 -12.67 -17.29
CA ASP A 340 -36.52 -12.31 -16.60
C ASP A 340 -36.57 -12.86 -15.17
N TRP A 341 -35.97 -14.04 -14.94
CA TRP A 341 -35.90 -14.61 -13.60
C TRP A 341 -34.67 -14.11 -12.85
N GLU A 342 -34.91 -13.31 -11.81
CA GLU A 342 -33.89 -12.69 -10.96
C GLU A 342 -34.14 -13.06 -9.50
N VAL A 343 -33.11 -13.61 -8.84
CA VAL A 343 -33.14 -13.92 -7.40
C VAL A 343 -31.88 -13.34 -6.78
N GLY A 344 -32.05 -12.42 -5.83
CA GLY A 344 -30.93 -11.78 -5.11
C GLY A 344 -30.02 -10.92 -5.99
N GLY A 345 -30.54 -10.32 -7.08
CA GLY A 345 -29.73 -9.51 -8.01
C GLY A 345 -28.95 -10.32 -9.06
N VAL A 346 -29.20 -11.63 -9.14
CA VAL A 346 -28.54 -12.56 -10.07
C VAL A 346 -29.58 -13.22 -10.97
N GLN A 347 -29.30 -13.23 -12.27
CA GLN A 347 -30.19 -13.77 -13.30
C GLN A 347 -30.02 -15.29 -13.46
N LEU A 348 -31.02 -15.97 -14.02
CA LEU A 348 -30.98 -17.43 -14.23
C LEU A 348 -29.73 -17.91 -14.97
N TRP A 349 -29.36 -17.26 -16.08
CA TRP A 349 -28.15 -17.67 -16.82
C TRP A 349 -26.86 -17.45 -16.02
N GLN A 350 -26.84 -16.44 -15.13
CA GLN A 350 -25.70 -16.20 -14.23
C GLN A 350 -25.62 -17.29 -13.16
N TRP A 351 -26.74 -17.75 -12.62
CA TRP A 351 -26.78 -18.90 -11.71
C TRP A 351 -26.27 -20.18 -12.36
N LEU A 352 -26.76 -20.51 -13.55
CA LEU A 352 -26.26 -21.65 -14.34
C LEU A 352 -24.77 -21.48 -14.66
N GLY A 353 -24.37 -20.25 -15.00
CA GLY A 353 -22.99 -19.87 -15.25
C GLY A 353 -22.09 -20.04 -14.02
N LEU A 354 -22.57 -19.74 -12.82
CA LEU A 354 -21.84 -19.95 -11.56
C LEU A 354 -21.64 -21.45 -11.28
N VAL A 355 -22.66 -22.27 -11.50
CA VAL A 355 -22.53 -23.74 -11.37
C VAL A 355 -21.53 -24.29 -12.39
N ALA A 356 -21.61 -23.83 -13.64
CA ALA A 356 -20.66 -24.20 -14.68
C ALA A 356 -19.22 -23.72 -14.37
N ALA A 357 -19.07 -22.49 -13.88
CA ALA A 357 -17.79 -21.92 -13.45
C ALA A 357 -17.19 -22.71 -12.28
N LEU A 358 -18.02 -23.19 -11.34
CA LEU A 358 -17.57 -24.02 -10.23
C LEU A 358 -17.11 -25.40 -10.71
N ALA A 359 -17.87 -26.05 -11.59
CA ALA A 359 -17.49 -27.33 -12.17
C ALA A 359 -16.20 -27.22 -13.00
N ALA A 360 -16.09 -26.18 -13.84
CA ALA A 360 -14.89 -25.87 -14.60
C ALA A 360 -13.70 -25.53 -13.69
N GLY A 361 -13.95 -24.78 -12.61
CA GLY A 361 -12.96 -24.45 -11.59
C GLY A 361 -12.43 -25.69 -10.87
N LEU A 362 -13.30 -26.63 -10.48
CA LEU A 362 -12.92 -27.89 -9.85
C LEU A 362 -12.08 -28.76 -10.80
N LEU A 363 -12.51 -28.88 -12.06
CA LEU A 363 -11.76 -29.63 -13.07
C LEU A 363 -10.39 -29.00 -13.34
N ALA A 364 -10.35 -27.68 -13.58
CA ALA A 364 -9.12 -26.94 -13.83
C ALA A 364 -8.19 -26.99 -12.60
N GLY A 365 -8.72 -26.83 -11.39
CA GLY A 365 -7.97 -26.91 -10.14
C GLY A 365 -7.35 -28.29 -9.93
N TRP A 366 -8.10 -29.37 -10.24
CA TRP A 366 -7.59 -30.74 -10.20
C TRP A 366 -6.48 -30.97 -11.24
N LEU A 367 -6.68 -30.52 -12.50
CA LEU A 367 -5.66 -30.63 -13.56
C LEU A 367 -4.38 -29.84 -13.22
N LEU A 368 -4.52 -28.61 -12.73
CA LEU A 368 -3.40 -27.76 -12.32
C LEU A 368 -2.66 -28.36 -11.13
N SER A 369 -3.37 -28.96 -10.16
CA SER A 369 -2.77 -29.66 -9.03
C SER A 369 -2.00 -30.93 -9.46
N MET A 370 -2.53 -31.66 -10.45
CA MET A 370 -1.79 -32.77 -11.05
C MET A 370 -0.51 -32.29 -11.77
N GLY A 371 -0.60 -31.20 -12.53
CA GLY A 371 0.53 -30.57 -13.20
C GLY A 371 1.60 -30.10 -12.21
N SER A 372 1.19 -29.37 -11.17
CA SER A 372 2.10 -28.88 -10.12
C SER A 372 2.75 -30.03 -9.36
N LYS A 373 2.02 -31.12 -9.07
CA LYS A 373 2.60 -32.34 -8.49
C LYS A 373 3.65 -32.97 -9.43
N GLY A 374 3.41 -32.99 -10.74
CA GLY A 374 4.37 -33.47 -11.72
C GLY A 374 5.65 -32.64 -11.76
N ILE A 375 5.52 -31.30 -11.69
CA ILE A 375 6.67 -30.37 -11.62
C ILE A 375 7.42 -30.54 -10.30
N LEU A 376 6.72 -30.58 -9.17
CA LEU A 376 7.32 -30.78 -7.85
C LEU A 376 8.08 -32.10 -7.78
N ARG A 377 7.57 -33.19 -8.38
CA ARG A 377 8.29 -34.47 -8.49
C ARG A 377 9.58 -34.36 -9.30
N ARG A 378 9.57 -33.62 -10.41
CA ARG A 378 10.77 -33.40 -11.22
C ARG A 378 11.81 -32.57 -10.47
N LEU A 379 11.37 -31.55 -9.73
CA LEU A 379 12.25 -30.73 -8.89
C LEU A 379 12.82 -31.54 -7.73
N ALA A 380 12.00 -32.35 -7.05
CA ALA A 380 12.44 -33.25 -5.99
C ALA A 380 13.49 -34.26 -6.50
N ALA A 381 13.34 -34.77 -7.73
CA ALA A 381 14.33 -35.66 -8.33
C ALA A 381 15.69 -34.99 -8.62
N LEU A 382 15.76 -33.66 -8.63
CA LEU A 382 17.01 -32.90 -8.78
C LEU A 382 17.69 -32.60 -7.43
N THR A 383 16.99 -32.82 -6.32
CA THR A 383 17.48 -32.55 -4.97
C THR A 383 17.75 -33.85 -4.22
N SER A 384 18.76 -33.85 -3.35
CA SER A 384 19.15 -35.01 -2.53
C SER A 384 18.51 -35.02 -1.14
N TRP A 385 17.50 -34.17 -0.89
CA TRP A 385 17.07 -33.81 0.46
C TRP A 385 15.63 -34.26 0.70
N GLY A 386 15.40 -35.31 1.51
CA GLY A 386 14.08 -35.96 1.66
C GLY A 386 12.88 -35.15 2.19
N TRP A 387 12.99 -33.82 2.37
CA TRP A 387 11.83 -32.95 2.62
C TRP A 387 11.01 -32.66 1.36
N ASP A 388 11.63 -32.79 0.19
CA ASP A 388 11.03 -32.59 -1.13
C ASP A 388 9.96 -33.65 -1.45
N ASP A 389 10.22 -34.91 -1.09
CA ASP A 389 9.29 -36.04 -1.23
C ASP A 389 8.03 -35.85 -0.37
N GLU A 390 8.19 -35.32 0.83
CA GLU A 390 7.08 -35.04 1.72
C GLU A 390 6.27 -33.83 1.24
N LEU A 391 6.94 -32.80 0.69
CA LEU A 391 6.28 -31.67 0.04
C LEU A 391 5.40 -32.12 -1.14
N VAL A 392 5.90 -33.01 -1.98
CA VAL A 392 5.16 -33.60 -3.12
C VAL A 392 3.89 -34.34 -2.66
N ARG A 393 3.93 -34.98 -1.48
CA ARG A 393 2.77 -35.68 -0.88
C ARG A 393 1.78 -34.72 -0.24
N ALA A 394 2.26 -33.65 0.36
CA ALA A 394 1.47 -32.73 1.16
C ALA A 394 0.76 -31.63 0.33
N ALA A 395 1.35 -31.18 -0.77
CA ALA A 395 0.86 -30.04 -1.56
C ALA A 395 -0.46 -30.25 -2.37
N PRO A 396 -0.76 -31.43 -2.97
CA PRO A 396 -1.84 -31.53 -3.95
C PRO A 396 -3.24 -31.19 -3.42
N GLY A 397 -3.58 -31.58 -2.19
CA GLY A 397 -4.91 -31.31 -1.61
C GLY A 397 -5.20 -29.81 -1.47
N PRO A 398 -4.41 -29.07 -0.68
CA PRO A 398 -4.59 -27.63 -0.51
C PRO A 398 -4.44 -26.83 -1.82
N LEU A 399 -3.49 -27.20 -2.69
CA LEU A 399 -3.31 -26.52 -3.98
C LEU A 399 -4.54 -26.71 -4.90
N THR A 400 -5.19 -27.87 -4.86
CA THR A 400 -6.44 -28.09 -5.62
C THR A 400 -7.49 -27.08 -5.22
N VAL A 401 -7.67 -26.85 -3.91
CA VAL A 401 -8.63 -25.86 -3.39
C VAL A 401 -8.25 -24.45 -3.85
N LEU A 402 -6.98 -24.05 -3.71
CA LEU A 402 -6.52 -22.72 -4.10
C LEU A 402 -6.66 -22.47 -5.61
N TYR A 403 -6.27 -23.42 -6.45
CA TYR A 403 -6.45 -23.31 -7.90
C TYR A 403 -7.93 -23.34 -8.28
N THR A 404 -8.75 -24.15 -7.62
CA THR A 404 -10.21 -24.16 -7.84
C THR A 404 -10.80 -22.79 -7.57
N VAL A 405 -10.44 -22.16 -6.44
CA VAL A 405 -10.93 -20.81 -6.10
C VAL A 405 -10.46 -19.79 -7.13
N LEU A 406 -9.17 -19.83 -7.51
CA LEU A 406 -8.60 -18.92 -8.51
C LEU A 406 -9.33 -19.04 -9.86
N CYS A 407 -9.50 -20.27 -10.36
CA CYS A 407 -10.20 -20.54 -11.61
C CYS A 407 -11.69 -20.18 -11.52
N PHE A 408 -12.35 -20.49 -10.41
CA PHE A 408 -13.75 -20.13 -10.18
C PHE A 408 -13.96 -18.61 -10.22
N VAL A 409 -13.13 -17.84 -9.52
CA VAL A 409 -13.16 -16.37 -9.58
C VAL A 409 -12.90 -15.88 -11.01
N GLY A 410 -11.90 -16.44 -11.69
CA GLY A 410 -11.59 -16.13 -13.08
C GLY A 410 -12.78 -16.36 -14.03
N PHE A 411 -13.38 -17.55 -14.01
CA PHE A 411 -14.53 -17.89 -14.86
C PHE A 411 -15.78 -17.08 -14.49
N SER A 412 -16.02 -16.83 -13.20
CA SER A 412 -17.16 -16.03 -12.75
C SER A 412 -17.10 -14.57 -13.20
N SER A 413 -15.90 -14.03 -13.48
CA SER A 413 -15.73 -12.65 -13.95
C SER A 413 -16.43 -12.39 -15.30
N TRP A 414 -16.63 -13.44 -16.12
CA TRP A 414 -17.30 -13.33 -17.41
C TRP A 414 -18.83 -13.21 -17.28
N LEU A 415 -19.38 -13.57 -16.12
CA LEU A 415 -20.82 -13.49 -15.86
C LEU A 415 -21.32 -12.07 -15.66
N SER A 416 -20.43 -11.08 -15.57
CA SER A 416 -20.79 -9.66 -15.43
C SER A 416 -21.80 -9.43 -14.30
N LEU A 417 -21.55 -10.03 -13.13
CA LEU A 417 -22.41 -9.92 -11.94
C LEU A 417 -22.55 -8.45 -11.50
N ALA A 418 -23.68 -8.12 -10.90
CA ALA A 418 -23.87 -6.83 -10.22
C ALA A 418 -22.93 -6.71 -9.00
N GLU A 419 -22.67 -5.48 -8.55
CA GLU A 419 -21.69 -5.19 -7.49
C GLU A 419 -21.94 -5.98 -6.19
N ALA A 420 -23.18 -6.02 -5.70
CA ALA A 420 -23.49 -6.71 -4.44
C ALA A 420 -23.29 -8.25 -4.53
N PRO A 421 -23.85 -8.98 -5.51
CA PRO A 421 -23.55 -10.40 -5.71
C PRO A 421 -22.07 -10.70 -5.98
N ARG A 422 -21.38 -9.82 -6.73
CA ARG A 422 -19.94 -9.95 -6.97
C ARG A 422 -19.13 -9.85 -5.69
N ALA A 423 -19.43 -8.86 -4.84
CA ALA A 423 -18.78 -8.69 -3.55
C ALA A 423 -18.98 -9.92 -2.66
N LEU A 424 -20.21 -10.45 -2.60
CA LEU A 424 -20.51 -11.67 -1.84
C LEU A 424 -19.72 -12.89 -2.36
N LEU A 425 -19.65 -13.06 -3.69
CA LEU A 425 -18.87 -14.14 -4.31
C LEU A 425 -17.38 -14.02 -3.97
N LEU A 426 -16.81 -12.82 -4.08
CA LEU A 426 -15.40 -12.58 -3.78
C LEU A 426 -15.09 -12.79 -2.30
N SER A 427 -15.94 -12.33 -1.38
CA SER A 427 -15.77 -12.59 0.05
C SER A 427 -15.87 -14.08 0.37
N GLY A 428 -16.83 -14.80 -0.22
CA GLY A 428 -16.96 -16.26 -0.05
C GLY A 428 -15.79 -17.04 -0.64
N ALA A 429 -15.33 -16.67 -1.82
CA ALA A 429 -14.13 -17.23 -2.44
C ALA A 429 -12.87 -16.95 -1.60
N GLY A 430 -12.71 -15.73 -1.11
CA GLY A 430 -11.64 -15.33 -0.19
C GLY A 430 -11.64 -16.16 1.09
N PHE A 431 -12.82 -16.42 1.68
CA PHE A 431 -12.96 -17.27 2.86
C PHE A 431 -12.45 -18.69 2.60
N VAL A 432 -12.88 -19.32 1.49
CA VAL A 432 -12.42 -20.66 1.11
C VAL A 432 -10.91 -20.67 0.78
N ALA A 433 -10.39 -19.63 0.13
CA ALA A 433 -8.96 -19.49 -0.14
C ALA A 433 -8.14 -19.39 1.14
N ILE A 434 -8.58 -18.63 2.14
CA ILE A 434 -7.93 -18.52 3.45
C ILE A 434 -7.88 -19.88 4.14
N LEU A 435 -8.98 -20.63 4.13
CA LEU A 435 -9.01 -21.99 4.68
C LEU A 435 -8.09 -22.95 3.92
N GLY A 436 -8.06 -22.86 2.58
CA GLY A 436 -7.15 -23.64 1.74
C GLY A 436 -5.67 -23.32 2.01
N ALA A 437 -5.34 -22.04 2.14
CA ALA A 437 -3.99 -21.58 2.48
C ALA A 437 -3.60 -21.98 3.91
N GLY A 438 -4.54 -21.94 4.85
CA GLY A 438 -4.33 -22.42 6.21
C GLY A 438 -4.11 -23.93 6.28
N TRP A 439 -4.86 -24.71 5.50
CA TRP A 439 -4.63 -26.14 5.35
C TRP A 439 -3.24 -26.43 4.77
N PHE A 440 -2.82 -25.64 3.75
CA PHE A 440 -1.47 -25.72 3.21
C PHE A 440 -0.41 -25.41 4.26
N LEU A 441 -0.59 -24.35 5.05
CA LEU A 441 0.34 -23.97 6.13
C LEU A 441 0.50 -25.08 7.18
N VAL A 442 -0.61 -25.69 7.62
CA VAL A 442 -0.57 -26.82 8.57
C VAL A 442 0.17 -28.02 7.98
N ARG A 443 -0.01 -28.28 6.68
CA ARG A 443 0.74 -29.31 5.97
C ARG A 443 2.23 -28.98 5.86
N MET A 444 2.59 -27.70 5.69
CA MET A 444 4.00 -27.29 5.68
C MET A 444 4.67 -27.49 7.05
N ILE A 445 3.93 -27.35 8.15
CA ILE A 445 4.45 -27.69 9.49
C ILE A 445 4.80 -29.18 9.59
N ASP A 446 3.99 -30.06 8.97
CA ASP A 446 4.30 -31.50 8.91
C ASP A 446 5.54 -31.79 8.08
N VAL A 447 5.65 -31.19 6.88
CA VAL A 447 6.82 -31.33 6.01
C VAL A 447 8.10 -30.84 6.70
N ALA A 448 8.06 -29.63 7.27
CA ALA A 448 9.21 -29.04 7.97
C ALA A 448 9.62 -29.85 9.19
N GLY A 449 8.64 -30.35 9.94
CA GLY A 449 8.94 -31.22 11.07
C GLY A 449 9.53 -32.56 10.62
N GLU A 450 9.10 -33.14 9.51
CA GLU A 450 9.64 -34.43 9.05
C GLU A 450 11.09 -34.25 8.58
N ALA A 451 11.34 -33.18 7.82
CA ALA A 451 12.68 -32.75 7.42
C ALA A 451 13.61 -32.61 8.63
N LEU A 452 13.14 -31.94 9.68
CA LEU A 452 13.91 -31.73 10.91
C LEU A 452 14.16 -33.05 11.66
N SER A 453 13.18 -33.96 11.68
CA SER A 453 13.34 -35.27 12.31
C SER A 453 14.38 -36.15 11.61
N VAL A 454 14.43 -36.13 10.27
CA VAL A 454 15.44 -36.84 9.48
C VAL A 454 16.82 -36.26 9.75
N LEU A 455 16.92 -34.93 9.83
CA LEU A 455 18.18 -34.24 10.10
C LEU A 455 18.74 -34.57 11.50
N PHE A 456 17.89 -34.62 12.53
CA PHE A 456 18.31 -35.01 13.88
C PHE A 456 18.67 -36.50 13.98
N LYS A 457 17.91 -37.40 13.35
CA LYS A 457 18.25 -38.83 13.26
C LYS A 457 19.61 -39.06 12.63
N ASN A 458 19.92 -38.37 11.54
CA ASN A 458 21.21 -38.48 10.86
C ASN A 458 22.39 -37.96 11.69
N ARG A 459 22.13 -37.09 12.68
CA ARG A 459 23.15 -36.59 13.62
C ARG A 459 23.22 -37.40 14.91
N HIS A 460 22.49 -38.52 15.02
CA HIS A 460 22.33 -39.29 16.26
C HIS A 460 21.83 -38.44 17.44
N ASP A 461 21.04 -37.41 17.16
CA ASP A 461 20.44 -36.54 18.18
C ASP A 461 19.07 -37.10 18.59
N GLU A 462 19.09 -37.97 19.60
CA GLU A 462 17.88 -38.59 20.17
C GLU A 462 16.93 -37.56 20.80
N LEU A 463 17.50 -36.52 21.43
CA LEU A 463 16.73 -35.45 22.08
C LEU A 463 16.01 -34.60 21.03
N GLY A 464 16.73 -34.14 19.99
CA GLY A 464 16.14 -33.38 18.89
C GLY A 464 15.02 -34.14 18.20
N THR A 465 15.21 -35.44 17.96
CA THR A 465 14.21 -36.30 17.32
C THR A 465 12.94 -36.44 18.19
N ALA A 466 13.09 -36.57 19.51
CA ALA A 466 11.97 -36.68 20.44
C ALA A 466 11.16 -35.37 20.57
N MET A 467 11.78 -34.20 20.37
CA MET A 467 11.13 -32.89 20.51
C MET A 467 10.28 -32.47 19.31
N VAL A 468 10.61 -32.94 18.11
CA VAL A 468 9.91 -32.54 16.86
C VAL A 468 8.39 -32.73 16.93
N PRO A 469 7.84 -33.88 17.37
CA PRO A 469 6.39 -34.07 17.45
C PRO A 469 5.71 -33.06 18.38
N ASP A 470 6.36 -32.67 19.47
CA ASP A 470 5.79 -31.74 20.44
C ASP A 470 5.76 -30.31 19.90
N PHE A 471 6.79 -29.88 19.16
CA PHE A 471 6.74 -28.61 18.42
C PHE A 471 5.60 -28.58 17.41
N ARG A 472 5.36 -29.67 16.66
CA ARG A 472 4.23 -29.73 15.72
C ARG A 472 2.88 -29.62 16.43
N LYS A 473 2.72 -30.27 17.59
CA LYS A 473 1.50 -30.19 18.42
C LYS A 473 1.23 -28.77 18.94
N ILE A 474 2.26 -27.95 19.13
CA ILE A 474 2.13 -26.55 19.57
C ILE A 474 1.89 -25.60 18.38
N LEU A 475 2.64 -25.75 17.29
CA LEU A 475 2.57 -24.85 16.14
C LEU A 475 1.27 -24.96 15.35
N LYS A 476 0.70 -26.17 15.21
CA LYS A 476 -0.53 -26.38 14.44
C LYS A 476 -1.75 -25.64 15.02
N PRO A 477 -2.08 -25.74 16.32
CA PRO A 477 -3.16 -24.96 16.92
C PRO A 477 -2.99 -23.44 16.74
N ILE A 478 -1.75 -22.93 16.86
CA ILE A 478 -1.45 -21.51 16.65
C ILE A 478 -1.75 -21.11 15.20
N ALA A 479 -1.30 -21.91 14.23
CA ALA A 479 -1.58 -21.66 12.81
C ALA A 479 -3.09 -21.71 12.52
N VAL A 480 -3.81 -22.70 13.05
CA VAL A 480 -5.27 -22.83 12.88
C VAL A 480 -6.00 -21.65 13.51
N ALA A 481 -5.61 -21.22 14.71
CA ALA A 481 -6.20 -20.05 15.37
C ALA A 481 -6.00 -18.77 14.53
N LEU A 482 -4.81 -18.56 13.97
CA LEU A 482 -4.52 -17.43 13.10
C LEU A 482 -5.36 -17.48 11.81
N VAL A 483 -5.42 -18.63 11.15
CA VAL A 483 -6.24 -18.84 9.94
C VAL A 483 -7.71 -18.55 10.22
N LEU A 484 -8.23 -19.01 11.36
CA LEU A 484 -9.62 -18.76 11.76
C LEU A 484 -9.86 -17.26 11.95
N ILE A 485 -8.98 -16.52 12.62
CA ILE A 485 -9.12 -15.07 12.80
C ILE A 485 -9.16 -14.35 11.46
N VAL A 486 -8.22 -14.66 10.55
CA VAL A 486 -8.17 -14.05 9.22
C VAL A 486 -9.44 -14.39 8.42
N ALA A 487 -9.94 -15.62 8.52
CA ALA A 487 -11.17 -16.05 7.86
C ALA A 487 -12.41 -15.30 8.42
N LEU A 488 -12.50 -15.13 9.75
CA LEU A 488 -13.58 -14.37 10.39
C LEU A 488 -13.53 -12.89 10.01
N GLN A 489 -12.34 -12.30 9.94
CA GLN A 489 -12.16 -10.91 9.50
C GLN A 489 -12.60 -10.71 8.05
N ASN A 490 -12.26 -11.65 7.15
CA ASN A 490 -12.74 -11.64 5.77
C ASN A 490 -14.27 -11.78 5.67
N ALA A 491 -14.91 -12.49 6.60
CA ALA A 491 -16.36 -12.57 6.70
C ALA A 491 -17.01 -11.29 7.27
N GLY A 492 -16.24 -10.23 7.55
CA GLY A 492 -16.74 -8.96 8.07
C GLY A 492 -16.97 -8.93 9.58
N MET A 493 -16.54 -9.97 10.32
CA MET A 493 -16.64 -9.97 11.77
C MET A 493 -15.52 -9.14 12.41
N ASN A 494 -15.87 -8.38 13.45
CA ASN A 494 -14.88 -7.63 14.22
C ASN A 494 -14.06 -8.60 15.10
N VAL A 495 -12.82 -8.85 14.71
CA VAL A 495 -11.90 -9.75 15.42
C VAL A 495 -11.07 -9.07 16.51
N ALA A 496 -11.27 -7.76 16.77
CA ALA A 496 -10.48 -7.03 17.76
C ALA A 496 -10.56 -7.65 19.17
N GLY A 497 -11.74 -8.14 19.58
CA GLY A 497 -11.93 -8.83 20.85
C GLY A 497 -11.17 -10.15 20.94
N LEU A 498 -11.14 -10.93 19.85
CA LEU A 498 -10.38 -12.18 19.78
C LEU A 498 -8.87 -11.92 19.83
N LEU A 499 -8.40 -10.91 19.09
CA LEU A 499 -7.01 -10.49 19.10
C LEU A 499 -6.58 -9.96 20.47
N ALA A 500 -7.42 -9.18 21.15
CA ALA A 500 -7.17 -8.71 22.51
C ALA A 500 -7.07 -9.87 23.51
N GLY A 501 -8.01 -10.83 23.43
CA GLY A 501 -7.99 -12.04 24.27
C GLY A 501 -6.75 -12.90 24.03
N LEU A 502 -6.35 -13.11 22.77
CA LEU A 502 -5.11 -13.79 22.41
C LEU A 502 -3.86 -13.02 22.83
N GLY A 503 -3.89 -11.68 22.80
CA GLY A 503 -2.80 -10.84 23.30
C GLY A 503 -2.57 -11.04 24.79
N ILE A 504 -3.64 -11.00 25.60
CA ILE A 504 -3.57 -11.23 27.05
C ILE A 504 -3.18 -12.69 27.35
N GLY A 505 -3.77 -13.66 26.65
CA GLY A 505 -3.42 -15.07 26.79
C GLY A 505 -1.96 -15.36 26.39
N GLY A 506 -1.49 -14.76 25.30
CA GLY A 506 -0.12 -14.83 24.84
C GLY A 506 0.86 -14.21 25.83
N LEU A 507 0.51 -13.08 26.45
CA LEU A 507 1.30 -12.47 27.51
C LEU A 507 1.41 -13.40 28.74
N ALA A 508 0.31 -14.04 29.15
CA ALA A 508 0.33 -14.99 30.25
C ALA A 508 1.27 -16.18 29.97
N ILE A 509 1.21 -16.74 28.75
CA ILE A 509 2.12 -17.82 28.31
C ILE A 509 3.57 -17.33 28.28
N ALA A 510 3.83 -16.12 27.78
CA ALA A 510 5.17 -15.53 27.74
C ALA A 510 5.74 -15.32 29.16
N MET A 511 4.92 -14.86 30.10
CA MET A 511 5.31 -14.72 31.51
C MET A 511 5.62 -16.08 32.14
N ALA A 512 4.81 -17.11 31.86
CA ALA A 512 5.08 -18.47 32.33
C ALA A 512 6.37 -19.06 31.75
N GLY A 513 6.70 -18.74 30.50
CA GLY A 513 7.91 -19.20 29.80
C GLY A 513 9.17 -18.38 30.07
N LYS A 514 9.09 -17.29 30.84
CA LYS A 514 10.17 -16.30 31.04
C LYS A 514 11.49 -16.94 31.46
N THR A 515 11.47 -17.82 32.47
CA THR A 515 12.67 -18.48 32.99
C THR A 515 13.35 -19.39 31.97
N THR A 516 12.59 -20.01 31.07
CA THR A 516 13.16 -20.84 30.00
C THR A 516 13.93 -19.97 29.00
N LEU A 517 13.35 -18.83 28.61
CA LEU A 517 13.99 -17.84 27.75
C LEU A 517 15.25 -17.24 28.40
N GLU A 518 15.18 -16.87 29.68
CA GLU A 518 16.34 -16.37 30.43
C GLU A 518 17.50 -17.38 30.44
N ASN A 519 17.21 -18.66 30.66
CA ASN A 519 18.23 -19.70 30.62
C ASN A 519 18.85 -19.89 29.23
N LEU A 520 18.05 -19.80 28.17
CA LEU A 520 18.55 -19.85 26.80
C LEU A 520 19.49 -18.67 26.53
N PHE A 521 19.08 -17.45 26.88
CA PHE A 521 19.93 -16.26 26.73
C PHE A 521 21.21 -16.34 27.57
N GLY A 522 21.14 -16.89 28.79
CA GLY A 522 22.33 -17.16 29.60
C GLY A 522 23.30 -18.13 28.92
N SER A 523 22.78 -19.18 28.27
CA SER A 523 23.60 -20.13 27.50
C SER A 523 24.31 -19.47 26.32
N ILE A 524 23.58 -18.62 25.60
CA ILE A 524 24.11 -17.85 24.47
C ILE A 524 25.20 -16.89 24.95
N ALA A 525 24.97 -16.15 26.04
CA ALA A 525 25.96 -15.25 26.63
C ALA A 525 27.24 -15.99 27.03
N ILE A 526 27.13 -17.13 27.74
CA ILE A 526 28.29 -17.96 28.10
C ILE A 526 29.05 -18.44 26.86
N ALA A 527 28.34 -18.84 25.79
CA ALA A 527 28.96 -19.32 24.55
C ALA A 527 29.69 -18.22 23.77
N PHE A 528 29.17 -16.99 23.78
CA PHE A 528 29.77 -15.83 23.12
C PHE A 528 30.93 -15.24 23.91
N ASP A 529 30.72 -14.93 25.19
CA ASP A 529 31.73 -14.25 26.02
C ASP A 529 32.84 -15.22 26.47
N ARG A 530 32.55 -16.52 26.49
CA ARG A 530 33.47 -17.61 26.89
C ARG A 530 34.26 -17.29 28.16
N PRO A 531 33.59 -16.91 29.28
CA PRO A 531 34.26 -16.66 30.55
C PRO A 531 35.03 -17.91 31.03
N PHE A 532 34.52 -19.10 30.71
CA PHE A 532 35.11 -20.41 30.95
C PHE A 532 34.81 -21.38 29.80
N LYS A 533 35.52 -22.51 29.79
CA LYS A 533 35.32 -23.63 28.87
C LYS A 533 35.06 -24.93 29.64
N ILE A 534 34.52 -25.93 28.96
CA ILE A 534 34.44 -27.29 29.51
C ILE A 534 35.86 -27.76 29.86
N GLY A 535 36.05 -28.25 31.08
CA GLY A 535 37.33 -28.61 31.67
C GLY A 535 37.99 -27.51 32.50
N ASP A 536 37.52 -26.26 32.45
CA ASP A 536 38.06 -25.19 33.30
C ASP A 536 37.65 -25.40 34.77
N VAL A 537 38.57 -25.11 35.69
CA VAL A 537 38.27 -24.99 37.12
C VAL A 537 37.77 -23.59 37.36
N VAL A 538 36.58 -23.46 37.95
CA VAL A 538 35.93 -22.19 38.20
C VAL A 538 35.40 -22.10 39.62
N ARG A 539 35.32 -20.88 40.14
CA ARG A 539 34.57 -20.53 41.34
C ARG A 539 33.36 -19.69 40.98
N VAL A 540 32.20 -20.09 41.48
CA VAL A 540 30.95 -19.36 41.35
C VAL A 540 30.33 -19.22 42.73
N GLY A 541 30.35 -18.01 43.30
CA GLY A 541 30.05 -17.80 44.72
C GLY A 541 31.00 -18.62 45.61
N ASP A 542 30.43 -19.49 46.44
CA ASP A 542 31.18 -20.40 47.32
C ASP A 542 31.49 -21.76 46.68
N LEU A 543 30.96 -22.03 45.49
CA LEU A 543 31.12 -23.30 44.79
C LEU A 543 32.41 -23.31 43.98
N ASN A 544 33.31 -24.25 44.26
CA ASN A 544 34.52 -24.53 43.50
C ASN A 544 34.40 -25.88 42.78
N GLY A 545 34.64 -25.88 41.47
CA GLY A 545 34.58 -27.11 40.69
C GLY A 545 35.07 -26.99 39.26
N THR A 546 35.16 -28.12 38.57
CA THR A 546 35.50 -28.20 37.16
C THR A 546 34.23 -28.20 36.32
N VAL A 547 34.18 -27.42 35.25
CA VAL A 547 33.06 -27.40 34.30
C VAL A 547 33.03 -28.71 33.53
N GLU A 548 31.96 -29.50 33.67
CA GLU A 548 31.78 -30.76 32.92
C GLU A 548 31.00 -30.57 31.63
N ASP A 549 29.94 -29.75 31.68
CA ASP A 549 29.04 -29.55 30.55
C ASP A 549 28.36 -28.20 30.64
N VAL A 550 28.13 -27.58 29.48
CA VAL A 550 27.36 -26.34 29.33
C VAL A 550 26.19 -26.66 28.40
N GLY A 551 25.07 -27.08 28.99
CA GLY A 551 23.85 -27.41 28.25
C GLY A 551 23.03 -26.18 27.86
N LEU A 552 21.86 -26.39 27.24
CA LEU A 552 20.95 -25.32 26.78
C LEU A 552 20.24 -24.55 27.91
N ARG A 553 20.14 -25.14 29.11
CA ARG A 553 19.43 -24.54 30.25
C ARG A 553 20.29 -24.40 31.50
N SER A 554 21.33 -25.21 31.62
CA SER A 554 22.14 -25.29 32.83
C SER A 554 23.57 -25.71 32.54
N THR A 555 24.49 -25.24 33.38
CA THR A 555 25.90 -25.63 33.40
C THR A 555 26.11 -26.61 34.56
N ARG A 556 26.90 -27.65 34.33
CA ARG A 556 27.23 -28.67 35.34
C ARG A 556 28.67 -28.52 35.80
N LEU A 557 28.86 -28.43 37.11
CA LEU A 557 30.17 -28.33 37.76
C LEU A 557 30.43 -29.59 38.60
N ARG A 558 31.61 -30.18 38.47
CA ARG A 558 32.12 -31.24 39.35
C ARG A 558 32.87 -30.61 40.51
N THR A 559 32.37 -30.76 41.73
CA THR A 559 33.04 -30.22 42.93
C THR A 559 34.27 -31.04 43.30
N LEU A 560 35.08 -30.52 44.22
CA LEU A 560 36.24 -31.25 44.79
C LEU A 560 35.82 -32.56 45.47
N ASP A 561 34.62 -32.60 46.05
CA ASP A 561 33.99 -33.81 46.62
C ASP A 561 33.44 -34.77 45.56
N ARG A 562 33.76 -34.55 44.28
CA ARG A 562 33.30 -35.34 43.12
C ARG A 562 31.78 -35.36 42.90
N THR A 563 31.03 -34.44 43.49
CA THR A 563 29.57 -34.28 43.24
C THR A 563 29.29 -33.40 42.01
N ILE A 564 28.13 -33.56 41.36
CA ILE A 564 27.69 -32.69 40.26
C ILE A 564 26.72 -31.65 40.79
N VAL A 565 27.07 -30.37 40.64
CA VAL A 565 26.18 -29.25 40.88
C VAL A 565 25.69 -28.72 39.54
N THR A 566 24.36 -28.62 39.39
CA THR A 566 23.73 -28.10 38.17
C THR A 566 23.21 -26.70 38.45
N ILE A 567 23.76 -25.71 37.75
CA ILE A 567 23.40 -24.31 37.93
C ILE A 567 22.65 -23.82 36.68
N PRO A 568 21.46 -23.19 36.82
CA PRO A 568 20.77 -22.56 35.70
C PRO A 568 21.66 -21.56 34.96
N ASN A 569 21.56 -21.52 33.63
CA ASN A 569 22.45 -20.68 32.84
C ASN A 569 22.17 -19.18 33.01
N ASN A 570 20.94 -18.78 33.35
CA ASN A 570 20.67 -17.38 33.72
C ASN A 570 21.47 -17.00 34.98
N GLN A 571 21.44 -17.84 36.02
CA GLN A 571 22.20 -17.62 37.24
C GLN A 571 23.71 -17.67 37.01
N MET A 572 24.21 -18.58 36.17
CA MET A 572 25.64 -18.63 35.82
C MET A 572 26.12 -17.38 35.10
N ALA A 573 25.34 -16.86 34.16
CA ALA A 573 25.69 -15.66 33.40
C ALA A 573 25.66 -14.40 34.29
N ASP A 574 24.73 -14.34 35.24
CA ASP A 574 24.59 -13.19 36.16
C ASP A 574 25.59 -13.24 37.34
N SER A 575 26.23 -14.39 37.59
CA SER A 575 27.13 -14.58 38.74
C SER A 575 28.55 -14.11 38.47
N LYS A 576 29.26 -13.67 39.53
CA LYS A 576 30.70 -13.48 39.47
C LYS A 576 31.39 -14.84 39.31
N VAL A 577 32.04 -15.06 38.17
CA VAL A 577 32.82 -16.27 37.89
C VAL A 577 34.30 -15.98 37.93
N GLU A 578 35.04 -16.69 38.79
CA GLU A 578 36.50 -16.65 38.78
C GLU A 578 37.04 -17.90 38.08
N ASN A 579 37.76 -17.69 36.97
CA ASN A 579 38.33 -18.79 36.20
C ASN A 579 39.76 -19.07 36.66
N PHE A 580 39.91 -20.16 37.39
CA PHE A 580 41.17 -20.62 37.94
C PHE A 580 42.08 -21.24 36.89
N SER A 581 41.56 -21.75 35.78
CA SER A 581 42.35 -22.31 34.68
C SER A 581 43.01 -21.25 33.81
N LYS A 582 42.51 -20.01 33.82
CA LYS A 582 43.10 -18.87 33.09
C LYS A 582 44.13 -18.07 33.90
N ARG A 583 44.47 -18.50 35.12
CA ARG A 583 45.51 -17.83 35.92
C ARG A 583 46.86 -17.92 35.19
N ASP A 584 47.67 -16.89 35.28
CA ASP A 584 49.03 -16.85 34.72
C ASP A 584 50.07 -17.38 35.72
N ARG A 585 49.87 -17.11 37.01
CA ARG A 585 50.76 -17.53 38.10
C ARG A 585 50.02 -17.86 39.39
N LEU A 586 50.75 -18.47 40.31
CA LEU A 586 50.27 -18.79 41.65
C LEU A 586 50.89 -17.85 42.68
N ARG A 587 50.06 -17.04 43.34
CA ARG A 587 50.52 -16.16 44.42
C ARG A 587 50.75 -16.97 45.70
N LEU A 588 51.92 -16.80 46.31
CA LEU A 588 52.23 -17.27 47.65
C LEU A 588 52.38 -16.03 48.56
N VAL A 589 51.52 -15.95 49.56
CA VAL A 589 51.67 -14.99 50.67
C VAL A 589 51.81 -15.80 51.94
N THR A 590 52.96 -15.68 52.60
CA THR A 590 53.24 -16.36 53.86
C THR A 590 53.88 -15.39 54.85
N ARG A 591 53.81 -15.71 56.14
CA ARG A 591 54.45 -14.95 57.20
C ARG A 591 55.39 -15.86 57.97
N LEU A 592 56.62 -15.40 58.09
CA LEU A 592 57.68 -16.04 58.84
C LEU A 592 57.84 -15.29 60.16
N SER A 593 57.41 -15.95 61.25
CA SER A 593 57.51 -15.42 62.60
C SER A 593 58.89 -15.75 63.19
N VAL A 594 59.69 -14.73 63.49
CA VAL A 594 61.02 -14.86 64.07
C VAL A 594 61.00 -14.39 65.53
N ALA A 595 61.81 -14.99 66.39
CA ALA A 595 61.82 -14.72 67.82
C ALA A 595 62.08 -13.23 68.14
N PRO A 596 61.45 -12.67 69.19
CA PRO A 596 61.48 -11.23 69.48
C PRO A 596 62.83 -10.75 70.01
N ASP A 597 63.68 -11.66 70.48
CA ASP A 597 65.06 -11.44 70.90
C ASP A 597 66.04 -11.31 69.72
N THR A 598 65.57 -11.44 68.49
CA THR A 598 66.39 -11.28 67.28
C THR A 598 66.84 -9.83 67.14
N SER A 599 68.15 -9.62 67.05
CA SER A 599 68.71 -8.27 66.91
C SER A 599 68.38 -7.66 65.54
N VAL A 600 68.46 -6.33 65.45
CA VAL A 600 68.22 -5.60 64.18
C VAL A 600 69.17 -6.06 63.07
N ASP A 601 70.42 -6.38 63.40
CA ASP A 601 71.41 -6.83 62.43
C ASP A 601 71.15 -8.26 61.95
N GLN A 602 70.71 -9.14 62.85
CA GLN A 602 70.23 -10.48 62.48
C GLN A 602 68.99 -10.39 61.59
N LEU A 603 68.06 -9.50 61.90
CA LEU A 603 66.85 -9.30 61.09
C LEU A 603 67.18 -8.78 59.69
N LYS A 604 68.09 -7.81 59.56
CA LYS A 604 68.57 -7.33 58.26
C LYS A 604 69.22 -8.46 57.46
N LEU A 605 70.04 -9.30 58.11
CA LEU A 605 70.68 -10.44 57.47
C LEU A 605 69.66 -11.48 56.97
N ILE A 606 68.63 -11.79 57.78
CA ILE A 606 67.55 -12.71 57.40
C ILE A 606 66.77 -12.15 56.20
N LEU A 607 66.42 -10.86 56.22
CA LEU A 607 65.70 -10.22 55.12
C LEU A 607 66.53 -10.22 53.82
N ASP A 608 67.83 -9.92 53.90
CA ASP A 608 68.74 -9.91 52.75
C ASP A 608 68.93 -11.31 52.17
N GLU A 609 69.20 -12.32 53.00
CA GLU A 609 69.43 -13.68 52.53
C GLU A 609 68.13 -14.36 52.07
N ALA A 610 66.98 -14.05 52.69
CA ALA A 610 65.68 -14.46 52.19
C ALA A 610 65.40 -13.88 50.78
N LYS A 611 65.74 -12.61 50.54
CA LYS A 611 65.64 -12.01 49.19
C LYS A 611 66.58 -12.70 48.20
N ARG A 612 67.81 -13.02 48.60
CA ARG A 612 68.75 -13.76 47.74
C ARG A 612 68.28 -15.18 47.43
N CYS A 613 67.71 -15.88 48.41
CA CYS A 613 67.07 -17.18 48.22
C CYS A 613 65.99 -17.08 47.13
N LEU A 614 65.06 -16.12 47.24
CA LEU A 614 64.04 -15.91 46.22
C LEU A 614 64.63 -15.54 44.85
N LEU A 615 65.67 -14.71 44.80
CA LEU A 615 66.37 -14.34 43.56
C LEU A 615 67.05 -15.52 42.86
N ARG A 616 67.50 -16.53 43.63
CA ARG A 616 68.12 -17.74 43.10
C ARG A 616 67.10 -18.81 42.72
N HIS A 617 65.90 -18.77 43.29
CA HIS A 617 64.93 -19.84 43.12
C HIS A 617 64.36 -19.87 41.69
N PRO A 618 64.51 -20.98 40.94
CA PRO A 618 64.24 -21.01 39.51
C PRO A 618 62.75 -20.88 39.14
N THR A 619 61.85 -21.28 40.05
CA THR A 619 60.39 -21.22 39.83
C THR A 619 59.72 -19.97 40.41
N VAL A 620 60.47 -19.10 41.08
CA VAL A 620 59.94 -17.83 41.61
C VAL A 620 59.97 -16.79 40.50
N TRP A 621 58.87 -16.05 40.35
CA TRP A 621 58.77 -14.95 39.40
C TRP A 621 59.60 -13.76 39.87
N GLN A 622 60.67 -13.48 39.12
CA GLN A 622 61.70 -12.55 39.55
C GLN A 622 61.32 -11.06 39.47
N ASN A 623 60.30 -10.70 38.66
CA ASN A 623 59.97 -9.30 38.45
C ASN A 623 59.07 -8.70 39.55
N ASP A 624 58.47 -9.53 40.41
CA ASP A 624 57.54 -9.07 41.45
C ASP A 624 57.50 -10.03 42.64
N PHE A 625 58.37 -9.77 43.62
CA PHE A 625 58.33 -10.37 44.95
C PHE A 625 58.73 -9.34 46.00
N ASP A 626 58.23 -9.52 47.22
CA ASP A 626 58.56 -8.66 48.35
C ASP A 626 58.78 -9.47 49.62
N VAL A 627 59.78 -9.05 50.38
CA VAL A 627 60.16 -9.61 51.68
C VAL A 627 60.39 -8.44 52.62
N ARG A 628 59.48 -8.30 53.59
CA ARG A 628 59.46 -7.15 54.51
C ARG A 628 59.05 -7.56 55.91
N LEU A 629 59.60 -6.86 56.90
CA LEU A 629 59.05 -6.87 58.25
C LEU A 629 57.71 -6.12 58.21
N VAL A 630 56.61 -6.80 58.53
CA VAL A 630 55.26 -6.23 58.51
C VAL A 630 54.81 -5.77 59.88
N GLY A 631 55.36 -6.35 60.95
CA GLY A 631 55.08 -5.87 62.29
C GLY A 631 55.63 -6.74 63.40
N PHE A 632 55.22 -6.40 64.61
CA PHE A 632 55.55 -7.07 65.86
C PHE A 632 54.22 -7.62 66.40
N SER A 633 53.98 -8.93 66.29
CA SER A 633 52.69 -9.53 66.65
C SER A 633 52.90 -10.83 67.41
N GLY A 634 52.06 -11.10 68.42
CA GLY A 634 52.10 -12.37 69.17
C GLY A 634 53.42 -12.68 69.89
N GLY A 635 54.25 -11.67 70.17
CA GLY A 635 55.59 -11.87 70.73
C GLY A 635 56.62 -12.32 69.68
N ALA A 636 56.39 -12.09 68.40
CA ALA A 636 57.30 -12.39 67.29
C ALA A 636 57.51 -11.18 66.37
N LEU A 637 58.63 -11.20 65.64
CA LEU A 637 58.89 -10.35 64.49
C LEU A 637 58.31 -11.01 63.24
N GLU A 638 57.35 -10.38 62.58
CA GLU A 638 56.63 -10.95 61.44
C GLU A 638 57.24 -10.48 60.12
N ILE A 639 57.88 -11.40 59.39
CA ILE A 639 58.37 -11.16 58.05
C ILE A 639 57.35 -11.71 57.05
N GLU A 640 56.74 -10.84 56.25
CA GLU A 640 55.84 -11.30 55.17
C GLU A 640 56.64 -11.50 53.88
N LEU A 641 56.41 -12.65 53.26
CA LEU A 641 56.87 -12.96 51.93
C LEU A 641 55.66 -12.99 51.00
N SER A 642 55.64 -12.10 50.01
CA SER A 642 54.62 -12.05 48.97
C SER A 642 55.30 -12.21 47.62
N LEU A 643 55.08 -13.34 46.95
CA LEU A 643 55.72 -13.66 45.68
C LEU A 643 54.75 -14.42 44.76
N TYR A 644 55.09 -14.46 43.47
CA TYR A 644 54.43 -15.32 42.50
C TYR A 644 55.34 -16.49 42.14
N VAL A 645 54.77 -17.69 42.06
CA VAL A 645 55.44 -18.88 41.53
C VAL A 645 55.02 -19.03 40.07
N ASP A 646 55.99 -19.15 39.17
CA ASP A 646 55.81 -19.25 37.73
C ASP A 646 55.40 -20.68 37.32
N THR A 647 54.31 -21.16 37.91
CA THR A 647 53.71 -22.45 37.61
C THR A 647 52.21 -22.42 37.79
N LEU A 648 51.52 -23.25 37.00
CA LEU A 648 50.09 -23.51 37.11
C LEU A 648 49.80 -24.88 37.72
N ASN A 649 50.81 -25.74 37.82
CA ASN A 649 50.68 -27.06 38.39
C ASN A 649 50.69 -26.96 39.91
N TRP A 650 49.58 -27.34 40.54
CA TRP A 650 49.43 -27.28 41.99
C TRP A 650 50.45 -28.14 42.74
N GLY A 651 50.84 -29.29 42.18
CA GLY A 651 51.88 -30.14 42.77
C GLY A 651 53.24 -29.47 42.78
N VAL A 652 53.63 -28.82 41.68
CA VAL A 652 54.89 -28.06 41.59
C VAL A 652 54.86 -26.86 42.53
N TYR A 653 53.74 -26.13 42.59
CA TYR A 653 53.56 -25.04 43.54
C TYR A 653 53.70 -25.50 45.00
N ALA A 654 53.07 -26.61 45.36
CA ALA A 654 53.15 -27.16 46.71
C ALA A 654 54.59 -27.56 47.07
N ALA A 655 55.31 -28.21 46.13
CA ALA A 655 56.70 -28.60 46.30
C ALA A 655 57.63 -27.37 46.43
N THR A 656 57.49 -26.37 45.54
CA THR A 656 58.23 -25.10 45.64
C THR A 656 57.95 -24.40 46.97
N ARG A 657 56.70 -24.38 47.43
CA ARG A 657 56.35 -23.77 48.72
C ARG A 657 57.04 -24.51 49.88
N GLU A 658 57.06 -25.83 49.84
CA GLU A 658 57.73 -26.66 50.85
C GLU A 658 59.25 -26.41 50.85
N GLU A 659 59.88 -26.41 49.68
CA GLU A 659 61.31 -26.13 49.49
C GLU A 659 61.68 -24.73 50.03
N LEU A 660 60.93 -23.69 49.65
CA LEU A 660 61.12 -22.33 50.15
C LEU A 660 60.99 -22.26 51.68
N PHE A 661 60.04 -22.99 52.28
CA PHE A 661 59.87 -22.97 53.73
C PHE A 661 61.05 -23.62 54.45
N MET A 662 61.60 -24.71 53.91
CA MET A 662 62.80 -25.36 54.46
C MET A 662 64.03 -24.45 54.33
N GLU A 663 64.23 -23.81 53.18
CA GLU A 663 65.36 -22.92 52.94
C GLU A 663 65.29 -21.67 53.84
N LEU A 664 64.12 -21.03 53.96
CA LEU A 664 63.90 -19.89 54.86
C LEU A 664 64.14 -20.27 56.33
N GLY A 665 63.70 -21.46 56.75
CA GLY A 665 63.99 -21.98 58.09
C GLY A 665 65.49 -22.12 58.34
N SER A 666 66.24 -22.60 57.34
CA SER A 666 67.71 -22.72 57.41
C SER A 666 68.41 -21.36 57.48
N ILE A 667 67.91 -20.35 56.75
CA ILE A 667 68.43 -18.98 56.76
C ILE A 667 68.27 -18.36 58.15
N VAL A 668 67.10 -18.53 58.78
CA VAL A 668 66.85 -18.04 60.15
C VAL A 668 67.82 -18.69 61.13
N ALA A 669 68.02 -20.02 61.04
CA ALA A 669 68.94 -20.73 61.91
C ALA A 669 70.41 -20.31 61.69
N ALA A 670 70.84 -20.13 60.45
CA ALA A 670 72.19 -19.70 60.09
C ALA A 670 72.52 -18.27 60.57
N ALA A 671 71.53 -17.38 60.62
CA ALA A 671 71.65 -16.04 61.19
C ALA A 671 71.71 -16.03 62.74
N GLY A 672 71.62 -17.20 63.38
CA GLY A 672 71.60 -17.33 64.84
C GLY A 672 70.29 -16.87 65.47
N ALA A 673 69.24 -16.71 64.67
CA ALA A 673 67.88 -16.44 65.14
C ALA A 673 67.09 -17.76 65.25
N ARG A 674 65.92 -17.69 65.86
CA ARG A 674 65.01 -18.84 66.00
C ARG A 674 63.65 -18.48 65.45
N LEU A 675 62.97 -19.46 64.89
CA LEU A 675 61.54 -19.30 64.58
C LEU A 675 60.79 -19.07 65.90
N ALA A 676 59.87 -18.13 65.88
CA ALA A 676 59.09 -17.80 67.07
C ALA A 676 58.24 -19.01 67.45
N SER A 677 58.41 -19.49 68.66
CA SER A 677 57.42 -20.34 69.31
C SER A 677 56.39 -19.46 69.99
N PRO A 678 55.12 -19.85 70.09
CA PRO A 678 54.14 -19.14 70.90
C PRO A 678 54.62 -19.14 72.36
N THR A 679 55.26 -18.05 72.78
CA THR A 679 55.90 -17.95 74.10
C THR A 679 55.14 -16.95 74.94
N HIS A 680 54.62 -17.39 76.09
CA HIS A 680 54.02 -16.52 77.08
C HIS A 680 55.06 -16.21 78.17
N THR A 681 55.49 -14.95 78.27
CA THR A 681 56.38 -14.50 79.34
C THR A 681 55.54 -14.27 80.60
N LEU A 682 55.59 -15.18 81.56
CA LEU A 682 55.07 -14.94 82.91
C LEU A 682 56.04 -14.05 83.67
N VAL A 683 55.75 -12.76 83.73
CA VAL A 683 56.50 -11.82 84.58
C VAL A 683 55.99 -11.99 86.01
N THR A 684 56.69 -12.80 86.82
CA THR A 684 56.53 -12.75 88.29
C THR A 684 57.20 -11.48 88.79
N THR A 685 56.43 -10.40 88.94
CA THR A 685 56.89 -9.20 89.63
C THR A 685 57.12 -9.51 91.12
N LYS A 686 58.36 -9.41 91.59
CA LYS A 686 58.58 -8.97 92.99
C LYS A 686 58.09 -7.53 93.04
N GLU A 687 57.14 -7.23 93.92
CA GLU A 687 56.64 -5.87 94.15
C GLU A 687 57.80 -4.88 94.26
N SER A 688 58.05 -4.10 93.21
CA SER A 688 58.71 -2.80 93.38
C SER A 688 57.61 -1.81 93.70
N THR A 689 57.35 -1.61 94.98
CA THR A 689 56.49 -0.54 95.47
C THR A 689 57.11 0.81 95.14
N GLY A 690 56.70 1.40 94.01
CA GLY A 690 57.02 2.77 93.64
C GLY A 690 57.15 2.94 92.12
N PRO A 691 56.57 4.00 91.53
CA PRO A 691 56.85 4.35 90.14
C PRO A 691 58.36 4.56 89.96
N SER A 692 58.95 3.96 88.91
CA SER A 692 60.37 4.13 88.63
C SER A 692 60.74 5.61 88.53
N GLU A 693 61.98 5.98 88.87
CA GLU A 693 62.46 7.37 88.77
C GLU A 693 62.24 7.96 87.35
N LYS A 694 62.26 7.11 86.32
CA LYS A 694 61.94 7.48 84.94
C LYS A 694 60.45 7.77 84.73
N ALA A 695 59.56 7.08 85.44
CA ALA A 695 58.12 7.31 85.39
C ALA A 695 57.71 8.61 86.12
N LEU A 696 58.37 8.92 87.24
CA LEU A 696 58.19 10.20 87.94
C LEU A 696 58.71 11.37 87.09
N LYS A 697 59.91 11.26 86.52
CA LYS A 697 60.45 12.27 85.58
C LYS A 697 59.60 12.43 84.33
N ALA A 698 59.04 11.34 83.80
CA ALA A 698 58.11 11.40 82.67
C ALA A 698 56.79 12.08 83.05
N ALA A 699 56.25 11.83 84.25
CA ALA A 699 55.05 12.50 84.74
C ALA A 699 55.27 14.01 84.95
N ASP A 700 56.41 14.40 85.51
CA ASP A 700 56.79 15.81 85.67
C ASP A 700 57.00 16.50 84.31
N LEU A 701 57.68 15.84 83.36
CA LEU A 701 57.89 16.36 82.01
C LEU A 701 56.57 16.51 81.25
N VAL A 702 55.65 15.55 81.37
CA VAL A 702 54.30 15.63 80.79
C VAL A 702 53.51 16.79 81.42
N ALA A 703 53.60 16.99 82.73
CA ALA A 703 52.93 18.11 83.41
C ALA A 703 53.51 19.48 83.00
N GLN A 704 54.82 19.56 82.75
CA GLN A 704 55.47 20.77 82.23
C GLN A 704 55.06 21.06 80.78
N LEU A 705 55.10 20.05 79.91
CA LEU A 705 54.71 20.18 78.50
C LEU A 705 53.21 20.48 78.34
N ALA A 706 52.35 19.95 79.21
CA ALA A 706 50.91 20.27 79.25
C ALA A 706 50.66 21.74 79.65
N LYS A 707 51.39 22.26 80.65
CA LYS A 707 51.30 23.69 81.05
C LYS A 707 51.84 24.64 79.98
N ALA A 708 52.85 24.23 79.21
CA ALA A 708 53.44 25.02 78.13
C ALA A 708 52.63 24.97 76.82
N GLY A 709 51.61 24.10 76.72
CA GLY A 709 50.84 23.91 75.47
C GLY A 709 51.62 23.18 74.37
N GLU A 710 52.76 22.56 74.69
CA GLU A 710 53.66 21.87 73.77
C GLU A 710 53.45 20.34 73.76
N LEU A 711 52.50 19.84 74.53
CA LEU A 711 52.15 18.43 74.54
C LEU A 711 51.47 18.04 73.22
N CYS A 712 52.17 17.30 72.35
CA CYS A 712 51.66 16.87 71.04
C CYS A 712 50.57 15.78 71.10
N VAL A 713 50.07 15.45 72.29
CA VAL A 713 48.97 14.51 72.50
C VAL A 713 47.68 15.31 72.67
N PRO A 714 46.67 15.16 71.79
CA PRO A 714 45.43 15.91 71.91
C PRO A 714 44.66 15.48 73.17
N GLU A 715 44.43 16.40 74.11
CA GLU A 715 43.48 16.17 75.19
C GLU A 715 42.05 16.18 74.60
N ILE A 716 41.43 15.00 74.56
CA ILE A 716 40.02 14.89 74.19
C ILE A 716 39.19 15.64 75.25
N PRO A 717 38.46 16.73 74.90
CA PRO A 717 37.65 17.47 75.86
C PRO A 717 36.65 16.55 76.55
N ALA A 718 36.45 16.71 77.86
CA ALA A 718 35.60 15.83 78.66
C ALA A 718 34.19 15.60 78.08
N GLY A 719 33.62 16.61 77.40
CA GLY A 719 32.31 16.52 76.74
C GLY A 719 32.24 15.57 75.53
N VAL A 720 33.38 15.22 74.90
CA VAL A 720 33.44 14.26 73.79
C VAL A 720 33.43 12.82 74.32
N ARG A 721 34.09 12.54 75.45
CA ARG A 721 34.07 11.21 76.09
C ARG A 721 32.67 10.82 76.56
N GLU A 722 31.89 11.78 77.04
CA GLU A 722 30.52 11.53 77.50
C GLU A 722 29.53 11.29 76.34
N LYS A 723 29.73 11.97 75.20
CA LYS A 723 28.96 11.72 73.97
C LYS A 723 29.23 10.33 73.38
N GLU A 724 30.49 9.89 73.36
CA GLU A 724 30.87 8.55 72.89
C GLU A 724 30.35 7.44 73.83
N ARG A 725 30.42 7.63 75.16
CA ARG A 725 29.84 6.67 76.14
C ARG A 725 28.32 6.51 76.01
N LYS A 726 27.59 7.58 75.68
CA LYS A 726 26.14 7.53 75.42
C LYS A 726 25.79 6.93 74.05
N ARG A 727 26.74 6.89 73.10
CA ARG A 727 26.57 6.29 71.78
C ARG A 727 26.86 4.79 71.77
N ALA A 728 27.74 4.31 72.65
CA ALA A 728 28.08 2.89 72.81
C ALA A 728 27.06 2.10 73.68
N SER A 729 26.10 2.77 74.31
CA SER A 729 25.02 2.15 75.12
C SER A 729 23.63 2.21 74.45
N ARG A 730 23.58 2.59 73.17
CA ARG A 730 22.44 2.40 72.25
C ARG A 730 22.87 1.45 71.15
#